data_AF-A0AAW8HI88-F1
#
_entry.id   AF-A0AAW8HI88-F1
#
_cell.length_a   1.000
_cell.length_b   1.000
_cell.length_c   1.000
_cell.angle_alpha   90.00
_cell.angle_beta   90.00
_cell.angle_gamma   90.00
#
_symmetry.space_group_name_H-M   'P 1'
#
loop_
_entity.id
_entity.type
_entity.pdbx_description
1 polymer ?
#
loop_
_entity_poly.entity_id
_entity_poly.type
_entity_poly.pdbx_seq_one_letter_code
_entity_poly.pdbx_strand_id
1 'polypeptide(L)'
;MSQTAITLAFEQWKASQAVTGEPVLLDEFVFANVPGLNTDKAIDRNEVLPPAAQIVHRQAVSRKGVVNENAVVHSVVLGADVGDFSFNWVGLINKASNTLAMIVHAPLQQKLKTKDGQQGNVLTRSFLMEYNGAQTETGINTPAETWQIDFTARMAGMDERQRLENIDLYGAAAFLGDGWLVAKSGTQFYVTAGAGYVRGLRALLAANQNITVTTKPVKVWLDVAWTGTLTSAWAVSTKITLAASLADYVQNGVQHYVFAVASIDANGNITDLRPKGTLNDQAASDALAKHEQSRNHPDATTAAKGFTQLSSATDSDSEVLAATPKAVKAAYELAKGKYTAQDASTAQKGIVQLSSATGSDSEVLAATPKAVKAAYDLAKGKYTAQDASTAQKGIVQLSSATDSTSEVLAATPKAVKAANDNANLRFPIAGGWLTGNSGVKTTLGSITFGVGNTDVYIQNGTSNKYLQLGNDGDLKYSGSYIYHEGHKPTASEVDAVSAENGGTFKKEVAFSGGLNIRSGTTGIYPGSDAASFTSANMIFKSWYGIGFYCTLPDSAGDETGMTGYINTRNGLLQMKGQIIPGDYANFDGRFIKLAGNVNITGTLRSSAEFQSTSQNNYRIVSGNFGTFWRQDGSRLYLMLTNSGDQYGGYNSLRPFYVDLATGNPVMSQLALTDYNNFDARYYTKTLAESTFQPKGSYGKPNTYGISGNVMWWKCGDTGVIRISGVTANVSNSGRVAFPLTFPNKCFSVVANRNHESGDSAAMQPYSVDTTGFNLRIAGGGTATITWIAEGR
;
A
#
# COMPACT_ATOMS: atom_id res chain seq x y z
N MET A 1 9.43 -4.65 -43.03
CA MET A 1 9.22 -6.00 -42.44
C MET A 1 8.12 -6.68 -43.23
N SER A 2 8.18 -8.00 -43.43
CA SER A 2 7.04 -8.71 -44.05
C SER A 2 5.86 -8.69 -43.09
N GLN A 3 4.73 -8.16 -43.54
CA GLN A 3 3.51 -8.14 -42.75
C GLN A 3 2.74 -9.44 -42.93
N THR A 4 2.05 -9.90 -41.91
CA THR A 4 1.28 -11.15 -41.96
C THR A 4 -0.11 -10.94 -41.35
N ALA A 5 -1.16 -11.50 -41.96
CA ALA A 5 -2.52 -11.41 -41.40
C ALA A 5 -3.33 -12.69 -41.65
N ILE A 6 -4.12 -13.10 -40.65
CA ILE A 6 -5.16 -14.13 -40.77
C ILE A 6 -6.43 -13.46 -41.29
N THR A 7 -7.00 -13.99 -42.37
CA THR A 7 -8.17 -13.37 -43.02
C THR A 7 -9.47 -13.61 -42.25
N LEU A 8 -10.46 -12.76 -42.48
CA LEU A 8 -11.81 -12.93 -41.93
C LEU A 8 -12.54 -14.11 -42.59
N ALA A 9 -12.26 -14.38 -43.86
CA ALA A 9 -12.80 -15.54 -44.59
C ALA A 9 -12.39 -16.87 -43.92
N PHE A 10 -11.18 -16.93 -43.38
CA PHE A 10 -10.70 -18.09 -42.63
C PHE A 10 -11.35 -18.21 -41.26
N GLU A 11 -11.53 -17.13 -40.51
CA GLU A 11 -12.22 -17.20 -39.22
C GLU A 11 -13.66 -17.72 -39.37
N GLN A 12 -14.37 -17.26 -40.40
CA GLN A 12 -15.73 -17.72 -40.71
C GLN A 12 -15.76 -19.18 -41.16
N TRP A 13 -14.83 -19.57 -42.05
CA TRP A 13 -14.71 -20.94 -42.51
C TRP A 13 -14.32 -21.89 -41.37
N LYS A 14 -13.35 -21.53 -40.55
CA LYS A 14 -12.93 -22.23 -39.33
C LYS A 14 -14.12 -22.45 -38.40
N ALA A 15 -14.89 -21.40 -38.12
CA ALA A 15 -16.09 -21.50 -37.27
C ALA A 15 -17.12 -22.49 -37.85
N SER A 16 -17.28 -22.55 -39.17
CA SER A 16 -18.15 -23.54 -39.83
C SER A 16 -17.62 -24.98 -39.71
N GLN A 17 -16.30 -25.19 -39.84
CA GLN A 17 -15.65 -26.50 -39.70
C GLN A 17 -15.75 -27.02 -38.26
N ALA A 18 -15.64 -26.13 -37.27
CA ALA A 18 -15.82 -26.44 -35.86
C ALA A 18 -17.26 -26.90 -35.54
N VAL A 19 -18.27 -26.40 -36.25
CA VAL A 19 -19.67 -26.85 -36.11
C VAL A 19 -19.89 -28.23 -36.74
N THR A 20 -19.21 -28.53 -37.85
CA THR A 20 -19.33 -29.82 -38.55
C THR A 20 -18.39 -30.91 -38.01
N GLY A 21 -17.44 -30.55 -37.15
CA GLY A 21 -16.45 -31.48 -36.58
C GLY A 21 -15.34 -31.90 -37.57
N GLU A 22 -15.18 -31.14 -38.66
CA GLU A 22 -14.21 -31.43 -39.72
C GLU A 22 -12.89 -30.69 -39.45
N PRO A 23 -11.72 -31.28 -39.78
CA PRO A 23 -10.43 -30.68 -39.48
C PRO A 23 -10.11 -29.48 -40.39
N VAL A 24 -9.49 -28.46 -39.81
CA VAL A 24 -9.01 -27.26 -40.52
C VAL A 24 -7.77 -27.63 -41.34
N LEU A 25 -8.00 -28.00 -42.61
CA LEU A 25 -6.92 -28.39 -43.53
C LEU A 25 -6.41 -27.18 -44.32
N LEU A 26 -5.11 -26.89 -44.21
CA LEU A 26 -4.40 -25.95 -45.09
C LEU A 26 -3.26 -26.67 -45.80
N ASP A 27 -3.30 -26.69 -47.13
CA ASP A 27 -2.53 -27.64 -47.95
C ASP A 27 -1.86 -27.03 -49.19
N GLU A 28 -2.12 -25.77 -49.54
CA GLU A 28 -1.49 -25.10 -50.68
C GLU A 28 -1.01 -23.68 -50.36
N PHE A 29 0.23 -23.38 -50.76
CA PHE A 29 0.79 -22.03 -50.83
C PHE A 29 0.62 -21.45 -52.23
N VAL A 30 0.24 -20.17 -52.29
CA VAL A 30 0.05 -19.41 -53.53
C VAL A 30 1.02 -18.22 -53.53
N PHE A 31 1.77 -18.05 -54.62
CA PHE A 31 2.71 -16.94 -54.81
C PHE A 31 2.19 -16.05 -55.93
N ALA A 32 2.14 -14.75 -55.69
CA ALA A 32 1.67 -13.77 -56.66
C ALA A 32 2.57 -12.54 -56.74
N ASN A 33 2.55 -11.89 -57.91
CA ASN A 33 3.17 -10.60 -58.16
C ASN A 33 2.08 -9.54 -58.35
N VAL A 34 1.80 -8.80 -57.28
CA VAL A 34 0.77 -7.77 -57.23
C VAL A 34 1.42 -6.40 -57.52
N PRO A 35 1.13 -5.76 -58.67
CA PRO A 35 1.74 -4.47 -59.00
C PRO A 35 1.36 -3.38 -58.00
N GLY A 36 2.35 -2.59 -57.55
CA GLY A 36 2.12 -1.46 -56.65
C GLY A 36 1.81 -1.81 -55.18
N LEU A 37 2.04 -3.07 -54.76
CA LEU A 37 1.83 -3.51 -53.38
C LEU A 37 2.72 -2.72 -52.40
N ASN A 38 2.10 -2.05 -51.43
CA ASN A 38 2.81 -1.26 -50.42
C ASN A 38 3.00 -2.08 -49.14
N THR A 39 4.22 -2.52 -48.87
CA THR A 39 4.58 -3.38 -47.73
C THR A 39 4.61 -2.66 -46.39
N ASP A 40 4.46 -1.33 -46.37
CA ASP A 40 4.43 -0.51 -45.15
C ASP A 40 2.99 -0.25 -44.66
N LYS A 41 1.96 -0.61 -45.45
CA LYS A 41 0.56 -0.55 -45.04
C LYS A 41 0.10 -1.88 -44.43
N ALA A 42 -0.75 -1.80 -43.40
CA ALA A 42 -1.42 -2.95 -42.79
C ALA A 42 -2.18 -3.78 -43.85
N ILE A 43 -2.02 -5.10 -43.81
CA ILE A 43 -2.78 -6.03 -44.67
C ILE A 43 -4.27 -5.95 -44.32
N ASP A 44 -5.13 -5.75 -45.32
CA ASP A 44 -6.58 -5.82 -45.15
C ASP A 44 -6.99 -7.29 -44.95
N ARG A 45 -7.67 -7.57 -43.84
CA ARG A 45 -8.10 -8.93 -43.50
C ARG A 45 -9.27 -9.43 -44.36
N ASN A 46 -9.90 -8.56 -45.14
CA ASN A 46 -10.89 -8.90 -46.17
C ASN A 46 -10.27 -9.17 -47.55
N GLU A 47 -8.94 -9.03 -47.68
CA GLU A 47 -8.26 -9.25 -48.94
C GLU A 47 -8.51 -10.66 -49.47
N VAL A 48 -8.90 -10.74 -50.74
CA VAL A 48 -9.20 -11.99 -51.44
C VAL A 48 -7.99 -12.45 -52.24
N LEU A 49 -8.06 -13.68 -52.75
CA LEU A 49 -7.00 -14.24 -53.58
C LEU A 49 -6.74 -13.33 -54.81
N PRO A 50 -5.47 -13.00 -55.12
CA PRO A 50 -5.14 -12.19 -56.30
C PRO A 50 -5.70 -12.79 -57.59
N PRO A 51 -6.05 -11.98 -58.61
CA PRO A 51 -6.50 -12.46 -59.91
C PRO A 51 -5.53 -13.47 -60.51
N ALA A 52 -6.04 -14.46 -61.25
CA ALA A 52 -5.24 -15.56 -61.79
C ALA A 52 -4.03 -15.10 -62.63
N ALA A 53 -4.13 -13.96 -63.30
CA ALA A 53 -3.04 -13.37 -64.09
C ALA A 53 -1.85 -12.88 -63.26
N GLN A 54 -2.03 -12.66 -61.95
CA GLN A 54 -0.99 -12.21 -61.01
C GLN A 54 -0.36 -13.37 -60.24
N ILE A 55 -0.98 -14.55 -60.25
CA ILE A 55 -0.48 -15.74 -59.56
C ILE A 55 0.63 -16.35 -60.41
N VAL A 56 1.84 -16.39 -59.85
CA VAL A 56 3.04 -16.84 -60.55
C VAL A 56 3.42 -18.28 -60.22
N HIS A 57 3.04 -18.79 -59.04
CA HIS A 57 3.32 -20.17 -58.65
C HIS A 57 2.35 -20.67 -57.58
N ARG A 58 2.09 -21.97 -57.56
CA ARG A 58 1.32 -22.66 -56.51
C ARG A 58 2.05 -23.93 -56.11
N GLN A 59 2.09 -24.23 -54.82
CA GLN A 59 2.77 -25.43 -54.34
C GLN A 59 2.15 -25.97 -53.07
N ALA A 60 2.09 -27.30 -52.95
CA ALA A 60 1.60 -27.96 -51.75
C ALA A 60 2.49 -27.66 -50.53
N VAL A 61 1.87 -27.59 -49.35
CA VAL A 61 2.57 -27.47 -48.06
C VAL A 61 3.53 -28.65 -47.90
N SER A 62 4.82 -28.36 -47.73
CA SER A 62 5.90 -29.36 -47.67
C SER A 62 6.05 -29.99 -46.29
N ARG A 63 5.88 -29.19 -45.21
CA ARG A 63 5.92 -29.67 -43.83
C ARG A 63 4.93 -28.89 -42.95
N LYS A 64 4.49 -29.53 -41.87
CA LYS A 64 3.57 -28.97 -40.86
C LYS A 64 4.13 -29.28 -39.48
N GLY A 65 3.93 -28.40 -38.50
CA GLY A 65 4.37 -28.63 -37.12
C GLY A 65 3.54 -27.85 -36.10
N VAL A 66 3.48 -28.34 -34.86
CA VAL A 66 2.84 -27.65 -33.72
C VAL A 66 3.88 -26.93 -32.89
N VAL A 67 3.61 -25.67 -32.53
CA VAL A 67 4.46 -24.87 -31.65
C VAL A 67 3.94 -24.91 -30.22
N ASN A 68 2.62 -24.81 -30.05
CA ASN A 68 1.88 -25.04 -28.80
C ASN A 68 0.40 -25.31 -29.12
N GLU A 69 -0.45 -25.53 -28.10
CA GLU A 69 -1.88 -25.84 -28.23
C GLU A 69 -2.66 -24.88 -29.15
N ASN A 70 -2.22 -23.62 -29.24
CA ASN A 70 -2.88 -22.55 -29.99
C ASN A 70 -2.09 -22.07 -31.22
N ALA A 71 -0.98 -22.72 -31.58
CA ALA A 71 -0.14 -22.27 -32.69
C ALA A 71 0.43 -23.42 -33.52
N VAL A 72 0.23 -23.37 -34.84
CA VAL A 72 0.73 -24.34 -35.82
C VAL A 72 1.49 -23.63 -36.94
N VAL A 73 2.49 -24.30 -37.50
CA VAL A 73 3.30 -23.80 -38.62
C VAL A 73 3.06 -24.63 -39.87
N HIS A 74 2.88 -23.95 -41.00
CA HIS A 74 2.86 -24.54 -42.34
C HIS A 74 4.06 -24.03 -43.13
N SER A 75 4.83 -24.93 -43.74
CA SER A 75 6.04 -24.56 -44.48
C SER A 75 6.03 -25.11 -45.89
N VAL A 76 6.60 -24.35 -46.82
CA VAL A 76 6.85 -24.76 -48.21
C VAL A 76 8.32 -24.53 -48.56
N VAL A 77 8.92 -25.50 -49.26
CA VAL A 77 10.29 -25.41 -49.78
C VAL A 77 10.24 -25.33 -51.31
N LEU A 78 10.63 -24.19 -51.86
CA LEU A 78 10.81 -23.98 -53.30
C LEU A 78 12.24 -24.39 -53.67
N GLY A 79 12.39 -25.57 -54.25
CA GLY A 79 13.68 -26.13 -54.68
C GLY A 79 14.36 -25.35 -55.80
N ALA A 80 15.64 -25.63 -56.04
CA ALA A 80 16.44 -24.95 -57.08
C ALA A 80 16.01 -25.33 -58.52
N ASP A 81 15.11 -26.28 -58.66
CA ASP A 81 14.47 -26.77 -59.90
C ASP A 81 13.17 -26.03 -60.26
N VAL A 82 12.59 -25.30 -59.30
CA VAL A 82 11.38 -24.48 -59.45
C VAL A 82 11.70 -23.19 -60.23
N GLY A 83 10.86 -22.90 -61.23
CA GLY A 83 11.03 -21.88 -62.29
C GLY A 83 11.30 -20.44 -61.85
N ASP A 84 11.65 -19.61 -62.83
CA ASP A 84 11.97 -18.19 -62.62
C ASP A 84 10.68 -17.37 -62.47
N PHE A 85 10.50 -16.73 -61.32
CA PHE A 85 9.40 -15.78 -61.13
C PHE A 85 9.72 -14.76 -60.03
N SER A 86 9.07 -13.60 -60.12
CA SER A 86 9.07 -12.62 -59.04
C SER A 86 7.74 -12.66 -58.30
N PHE A 87 7.75 -12.49 -57.00
CA PHE A 87 6.55 -12.44 -56.18
C PHE A 87 6.74 -11.45 -55.02
N ASN A 88 5.67 -10.80 -54.61
CA ASN A 88 5.63 -9.90 -53.45
C ASN A 88 4.45 -10.22 -52.52
N TRP A 89 3.66 -11.24 -52.88
CA TRP A 89 2.49 -11.69 -52.16
C TRP A 89 2.53 -13.21 -52.00
N VAL A 90 2.27 -13.69 -50.79
CA VAL A 90 2.20 -15.13 -50.48
C VAL A 90 0.94 -15.41 -49.67
N GLY A 91 0.17 -16.41 -50.08
CA GLY A 91 -1.05 -16.84 -49.40
C GLY A 91 -0.99 -18.32 -49.03
N LEU A 92 -1.57 -18.67 -47.90
CA LEU A 92 -1.83 -20.05 -47.50
C LEU A 92 -3.33 -20.31 -47.62
N ILE A 93 -3.73 -21.38 -48.31
CA ILE A 93 -5.13 -21.66 -48.59
C ILE A 93 -5.51 -23.11 -48.25
N ASN A 94 -6.81 -23.34 -48.09
CA ASN A 94 -7.40 -24.66 -48.31
C ASN A 94 -7.68 -24.83 -49.81
N LYS A 95 -7.10 -25.86 -50.43
CA LYS A 95 -7.22 -26.11 -51.88
C LYS A 95 -8.63 -26.51 -52.32
N ALA A 96 -9.37 -27.24 -51.48
CA ALA A 96 -10.70 -27.76 -51.82
C ALA A 96 -11.78 -26.68 -51.80
N SER A 97 -11.77 -25.79 -50.80
CA SER A 97 -12.71 -24.68 -50.65
C SER A 97 -12.21 -23.37 -51.25
N ASN A 98 -10.94 -23.31 -51.65
CA ASN A 98 -10.24 -22.09 -52.08
C ASN A 98 -10.28 -20.96 -51.03
N THR A 99 -10.44 -21.33 -49.75
CA THR A 99 -10.46 -20.39 -48.62
C THR A 99 -9.05 -19.89 -48.34
N LEU A 100 -8.86 -18.57 -48.42
CA LEU A 100 -7.58 -17.92 -48.10
C LEU A 100 -7.43 -17.80 -46.58
N ALA A 101 -6.41 -18.43 -46.02
CA ALA A 101 -6.19 -18.54 -44.58
C ALA A 101 -5.33 -17.42 -43.99
N MET A 102 -4.17 -17.21 -44.60
CA MET A 102 -3.19 -16.24 -44.14
C MET A 102 -2.49 -15.61 -45.33
N ILE A 103 -2.19 -14.33 -45.19
CA ILE A 103 -1.57 -13.50 -46.23
C ILE A 103 -0.26 -12.95 -45.69
N VAL A 104 0.75 -12.91 -46.55
CA VAL A 104 2.01 -12.21 -46.30
C VAL A 104 2.33 -11.28 -47.46
N HIS A 105 2.52 -10.00 -47.15
CA HIS A 105 3.07 -9.01 -48.07
C HIS A 105 4.56 -8.85 -47.78
N ALA A 106 5.39 -9.03 -48.80
CA ALA A 106 6.84 -8.89 -48.70
C ALA A 106 7.36 -8.01 -49.84
N PRO A 107 8.52 -7.34 -49.68
CA PRO A 107 9.18 -6.66 -50.79
C PRO A 107 9.41 -7.64 -51.94
N LEU A 108 9.44 -7.15 -53.20
CA LEU A 108 9.56 -8.00 -54.38
C LEU A 108 10.75 -8.96 -54.27
N GLN A 109 10.47 -10.26 -54.34
CA GLN A 109 11.43 -11.36 -54.22
C GLN A 109 11.53 -12.11 -55.53
N GLN A 110 12.72 -12.61 -55.85
CA GLN A 110 12.96 -13.40 -57.04
C GLN A 110 13.27 -14.86 -56.68
N LYS A 111 12.53 -15.79 -57.30
CA LYS A 111 12.88 -17.20 -57.39
C LYS A 111 13.61 -17.41 -58.71
N LEU A 112 14.78 -18.02 -58.64
CA LEU A 112 15.64 -18.36 -59.77
C LEU A 112 15.83 -19.88 -59.82
N LYS A 113 15.60 -20.45 -60.99
CA LYS A 113 15.85 -21.83 -61.35
C LYS A 113 17.31 -22.00 -61.77
N THR A 114 17.89 -23.14 -61.41
CA THR A 114 19.23 -23.50 -61.89
C THR A 114 19.18 -23.76 -63.40
N LYS A 115 19.92 -22.98 -64.19
CA LYS A 115 20.03 -23.14 -65.65
C LYS A 115 21.39 -22.63 -66.13
N ASP A 116 22.01 -23.35 -67.07
CA ASP A 116 23.20 -22.94 -67.85
C ASP A 116 24.31 -22.25 -67.02
N GLY A 117 24.74 -22.88 -65.93
CA GLY A 117 25.84 -22.38 -65.09
C GLY A 117 25.46 -21.29 -64.07
N GLN A 118 24.22 -20.83 -64.04
CA GLN A 118 23.69 -19.97 -62.97
C GLN A 118 23.05 -20.81 -61.86
N GLN A 119 23.57 -20.70 -60.64
CA GLN A 119 23.06 -21.40 -59.46
C GLN A 119 21.70 -20.82 -59.05
N GLY A 120 20.64 -21.64 -59.08
CA GLY A 120 19.32 -21.25 -58.59
C GLY A 120 19.27 -21.15 -57.06
N ASN A 121 18.34 -20.36 -56.53
CA ASN A 121 18.14 -20.23 -55.09
C ASN A 121 17.09 -21.22 -54.58
N VAL A 122 17.25 -21.69 -53.34
CA VAL A 122 16.22 -22.43 -52.60
C VAL A 122 15.54 -21.45 -51.65
N LEU A 123 14.22 -21.38 -51.67
CA LEU A 123 13.46 -20.51 -50.79
C LEU A 123 12.54 -21.34 -49.90
N THR A 124 12.70 -21.21 -48.58
CA THR A 124 11.77 -21.77 -47.60
C THR A 124 10.86 -20.66 -47.08
N ARG A 125 9.56 -20.92 -47.02
CA ARG A 125 8.56 -20.01 -46.42
C ARG A 125 7.78 -20.78 -45.37
N SER A 126 7.66 -20.19 -44.18
CA SER A 126 6.92 -20.75 -43.05
C SER A 126 5.90 -19.73 -42.58
N PHE A 127 4.64 -20.14 -42.43
CA PHE A 127 3.56 -19.34 -41.88
C PHE A 127 3.20 -19.90 -40.52
N LEU A 128 3.40 -19.10 -39.47
CA LEU A 128 2.93 -19.40 -38.12
C LEU A 128 1.50 -18.87 -37.97
N MET A 129 0.56 -19.76 -37.72
CA MET A 129 -0.84 -19.42 -37.48
C MET A 129 -1.17 -19.62 -36.01
N GLU A 130 -1.63 -18.56 -35.36
CA GLU A 130 -2.04 -18.56 -33.95
C GLU A 130 -3.55 -18.34 -33.84
N TYR A 131 -4.25 -19.30 -33.24
CA TYR A 131 -5.67 -19.23 -32.91
C TYR A 131 -6.03 -20.28 -31.85
N ASN A 132 -7.09 -20.01 -31.07
CA ASN A 132 -7.53 -20.91 -30.00
C ASN A 132 -7.81 -22.32 -30.54
N GLY A 133 -7.22 -23.34 -29.92
CA GLY A 133 -7.37 -24.75 -30.26
C GLY A 133 -6.67 -25.19 -31.55
N ALA A 134 -5.71 -24.42 -32.08
CA ALA A 134 -5.10 -24.70 -33.38
C ALA A 134 -4.52 -26.12 -33.54
N GLN A 135 -3.92 -26.69 -32.48
CA GLN A 135 -3.44 -28.07 -32.50
C GLN A 135 -4.59 -29.06 -32.73
N THR A 136 -5.65 -28.92 -31.93
CA THR A 136 -6.82 -29.81 -31.96
C THR A 136 -7.59 -29.68 -33.27
N GLU A 137 -7.80 -28.45 -33.74
CA GLU A 137 -8.60 -28.19 -34.94
C GLU A 137 -7.90 -28.56 -36.25
N THR A 138 -6.57 -28.48 -36.31
CA THR A 138 -5.81 -28.90 -37.51
C THR A 138 -5.35 -30.36 -37.48
N GLY A 139 -5.40 -31.00 -36.31
CA GLY A 139 -4.89 -32.36 -36.08
C GLY A 139 -3.36 -32.49 -36.20
N ILE A 140 -2.60 -31.39 -36.19
CA ILE A 140 -1.13 -31.40 -36.29
C ILE A 140 -0.53 -31.60 -34.90
N ASN A 141 0.05 -32.77 -34.64
CA ASN A 141 0.63 -33.12 -33.33
C ASN A 141 2.16 -33.21 -33.31
N THR A 142 2.83 -33.13 -34.46
CA THR A 142 4.30 -33.22 -34.56
C THR A 142 4.92 -31.88 -34.16
N PRO A 143 5.81 -31.82 -33.15
CA PRO A 143 6.45 -30.56 -32.76
C PRO A 143 7.19 -29.92 -33.94
N ALA A 144 7.08 -28.60 -34.07
CA ALA A 144 7.82 -27.85 -35.09
C ALA A 144 9.34 -27.96 -34.86
N GLU A 145 10.10 -28.23 -35.91
CA GLU A 145 11.57 -28.30 -35.85
C GLU A 145 12.16 -26.88 -35.77
N THR A 146 13.31 -26.70 -35.12
CA THR A 146 13.91 -25.37 -34.81
C THR A 146 14.17 -24.48 -36.03
N TRP A 147 14.40 -25.06 -37.21
CA TRP A 147 14.59 -24.31 -38.47
C TRP A 147 13.28 -23.80 -39.08
N GLN A 148 12.12 -24.24 -38.59
CA GLN A 148 10.79 -23.78 -39.06
C GLN A 148 10.32 -22.51 -38.34
N ILE A 149 10.98 -22.11 -37.24
CA ILE A 149 10.56 -21.02 -36.36
C ILE A 149 11.52 -19.83 -36.53
N ASP A 150 11.00 -18.68 -36.93
CA ASP A 150 11.75 -17.43 -36.98
C ASP A 150 11.73 -16.75 -35.60
N PHE A 151 12.82 -16.90 -34.83
CA PHE A 151 12.96 -16.28 -33.50
C PHE A 151 13.49 -14.83 -33.55
N THR A 152 13.80 -14.30 -34.73
CA THR A 152 14.50 -13.01 -34.87
C THR A 152 13.74 -11.87 -34.21
N ALA A 153 12.43 -11.78 -34.46
CA ALA A 153 11.59 -10.73 -33.88
C ALA A 153 11.47 -10.87 -32.36
N ARG A 154 11.40 -12.11 -31.84
CA ARG A 154 11.30 -12.37 -30.40
C ARG A 154 12.60 -12.02 -29.68
N MET A 155 13.75 -12.39 -30.24
CA MET A 155 15.06 -12.06 -29.67
C MET A 155 15.32 -10.55 -29.70
N ALA A 156 15.04 -9.88 -30.82
CA ALA A 156 15.12 -8.42 -30.90
C ALA A 156 14.20 -7.72 -29.88
N GLY A 157 13.00 -8.26 -29.65
CA GLY A 157 12.09 -7.76 -28.62
C GLY A 157 12.57 -7.97 -27.19
N MET A 158 13.30 -9.07 -26.90
CA MET A 158 13.92 -9.29 -25.59
C MET A 158 15.09 -8.32 -25.35
N ASP A 159 15.97 -8.14 -26.34
CA ASP A 159 17.11 -7.21 -26.26
C ASP A 159 16.62 -5.76 -26.05
N GLU A 160 15.59 -5.35 -26.80
CA GLU A 160 15.02 -4.00 -26.67
C GLU A 160 14.30 -3.80 -25.34
N ARG A 161 13.59 -4.82 -24.83
CA ARG A 161 13.01 -4.77 -23.48
C ARG A 161 14.08 -4.56 -22.43
N GLN A 162 15.16 -5.35 -22.44
CA GLN A 162 16.23 -5.24 -21.46
C GLN A 162 16.90 -3.86 -21.50
N ARG A 163 17.05 -3.28 -22.71
CA ARG A 163 17.57 -1.92 -22.88
C ARG A 163 16.63 -0.87 -22.27
N LEU A 164 15.31 -0.98 -22.49
CA LEU A 164 14.32 -0.08 -21.92
C LEU A 164 14.23 -0.20 -20.39
N GLU A 165 14.26 -1.42 -19.85
CA GLU A 165 14.31 -1.65 -18.39
C GLU A 165 15.54 -1.00 -17.75
N ASN A 166 16.70 -1.07 -18.43
CA ASN A 166 17.90 -0.36 -17.96
C ASN A 166 17.76 1.16 -18.07
N ILE A 167 17.01 1.70 -19.04
CA ILE A 167 16.72 3.14 -19.11
C ILE A 167 15.84 3.57 -17.95
N ASP A 168 14.84 2.78 -17.57
CA ASP A 168 13.97 3.13 -16.44
C ASP A 168 14.76 3.21 -15.12
N LEU A 169 15.82 2.41 -14.97
CA LEU A 169 16.67 2.40 -13.78
C LEU A 169 17.80 3.45 -13.80
N TYR A 170 18.43 3.68 -14.95
CA TYR A 170 19.64 4.49 -15.08
C TYR A 170 19.45 5.80 -15.88
N GLY A 171 18.28 6.00 -16.48
CA GLY A 171 17.96 7.16 -17.30
C GLY A 171 18.67 7.18 -18.65
N ALA A 172 18.86 8.39 -19.19
CA ALA A 172 19.52 8.62 -20.47
C ALA A 172 21.01 8.18 -20.45
N ALA A 173 21.69 8.42 -19.33
CA ALA A 173 23.01 7.89 -19.04
C ALA A 173 23.28 7.86 -17.53
N ALA A 174 24.12 6.93 -17.09
CA ALA A 174 24.56 6.82 -15.70
C ALA A 174 25.98 6.27 -15.62
N PHE A 175 26.81 6.82 -14.75
CA PHE A 175 28.19 6.39 -14.59
C PHE A 175 28.48 5.98 -13.14
N LEU A 176 29.15 4.85 -12.96
CA LEU A 176 29.41 4.25 -11.65
C LEU A 176 30.81 4.65 -11.16
N GLY A 177 30.87 5.32 -10.01
CA GLY A 177 32.10 5.85 -9.44
C GLY A 177 32.86 6.75 -10.42
N ASP A 178 34.16 6.49 -10.57
CA ASP A 178 35.01 7.23 -11.51
C ASP A 178 34.98 6.65 -12.93
N GLY A 179 34.11 5.69 -13.26
CA GLY A 179 34.06 5.10 -14.60
C GLY A 179 33.73 6.10 -15.69
N TRP A 180 34.54 6.15 -16.75
CA TRP A 180 34.43 7.11 -17.86
C TRP A 180 34.67 8.58 -17.49
N LEU A 181 35.27 8.90 -16.33
CA LEU A 181 35.67 10.26 -15.96
C LEU A 181 36.78 10.75 -16.89
N VAL A 182 36.64 11.98 -17.39
CA VAL A 182 37.73 12.65 -18.11
C VAL A 182 38.63 13.37 -17.12
N ALA A 183 39.92 13.06 -17.15
CA ALA A 183 40.93 13.68 -16.31
C ALA A 183 42.15 14.09 -17.14
N LYS A 184 43.05 14.86 -16.54
CA LYS A 184 44.32 15.27 -17.16
C LYS A 184 45.49 15.04 -16.22
N SER A 185 46.61 14.61 -16.79
CA SER A 185 47.92 14.54 -16.11
C SER A 185 48.90 15.40 -16.91
N GLY A 186 49.32 16.53 -16.34
CA GLY A 186 50.04 17.57 -17.08
C GLY A 186 49.20 18.10 -18.25
N THR A 187 49.68 17.88 -19.48
CA THR A 187 49.00 18.28 -20.74
C THR A 187 48.19 17.15 -21.40
N GLN A 188 48.33 15.90 -20.94
CA GLN A 188 47.66 14.73 -21.52
C GLN A 188 46.29 14.51 -20.89
N PHE A 189 45.26 14.38 -21.72
CA PHE A 189 43.90 14.00 -21.29
C PHE A 189 43.70 12.49 -21.40
N TYR A 190 42.90 11.92 -20.50
CA TYR A 190 42.54 10.51 -20.51
C TYR A 190 41.13 10.29 -19.93
N VAL A 191 40.55 9.15 -20.26
CA VAL A 191 39.28 8.64 -19.72
C VAL A 191 39.59 7.49 -18.79
N THR A 192 39.01 7.47 -17.61
CA THR A 192 39.25 6.42 -16.60
C THR A 192 38.44 5.15 -16.85
N ALA A 193 39.02 4.01 -16.47
CA ALA A 193 38.38 2.70 -16.49
C ALA A 193 37.12 2.66 -15.62
N GLY A 194 36.14 1.86 -16.02
CA GLY A 194 34.92 1.62 -15.25
C GLY A 194 33.67 1.44 -16.12
N ALA A 195 32.52 1.32 -15.45
CA ALA A 195 31.24 1.05 -16.09
C ALA A 195 30.38 2.32 -16.19
N GLY A 196 29.66 2.42 -17.30
CA GLY A 196 28.59 3.39 -17.51
C GLY A 196 27.46 2.77 -18.32
N TYR A 197 26.31 3.43 -18.32
CA TYR A 197 25.15 3.11 -19.13
C TYR A 197 24.85 4.30 -20.03
N VAL A 198 24.58 4.05 -21.31
CA VAL A 198 24.10 5.07 -22.25
C VAL A 198 22.91 4.47 -22.99
N ARG A 199 21.74 5.14 -22.89
CA ARG A 199 20.48 4.65 -23.49
C ARG A 199 20.18 3.18 -23.16
N GLY A 200 20.48 2.76 -21.93
CA GLY A 200 20.22 1.39 -21.44
C GLY A 200 21.27 0.33 -21.82
N LEU A 201 22.26 0.68 -22.65
CA LEU A 201 23.37 -0.21 -23.00
C LEU A 201 24.52 -0.03 -22.00
N ARG A 202 24.99 -1.15 -21.43
CA ARG A 202 26.09 -1.16 -20.45
C ARG A 202 27.45 -1.12 -21.15
N ALA A 203 28.17 0.00 -20.98
CA ALA A 203 29.49 0.24 -21.51
C ALA A 203 30.58 0.06 -20.42
N LEU A 204 31.46 -0.92 -20.61
CA LEU A 204 32.59 -1.17 -19.71
C LEU A 204 33.91 -0.78 -20.39
N LEU A 205 34.66 0.14 -19.78
CA LEU A 205 36.03 0.44 -20.18
C LEU A 205 37.00 -0.28 -19.24
N ALA A 206 37.80 -1.19 -19.79
CA ALA A 206 38.65 -2.09 -19.00
C ALA A 206 39.89 -1.41 -18.39
N ALA A 207 40.41 -0.35 -19.02
CA ALA A 207 41.61 0.38 -18.58
C ALA A 207 41.52 1.86 -18.96
N ASN A 208 42.29 2.72 -18.27
CA ASN A 208 42.33 4.14 -18.61
C ASN A 208 42.82 4.32 -20.06
N GLN A 209 42.11 5.15 -20.82
CA GLN A 209 42.38 5.38 -22.23
C GLN A 209 42.78 6.84 -22.46
N ASN A 210 43.98 7.06 -22.99
CA ASN A 210 44.42 8.40 -23.38
C ASN A 210 43.60 8.93 -24.56
N ILE A 211 43.31 10.24 -24.54
CA ILE A 211 42.60 10.94 -25.61
C ILE A 211 43.42 12.14 -26.09
N THR A 212 43.45 12.35 -27.41
CA THR A 212 44.17 13.46 -28.02
C THR A 212 43.21 14.61 -28.31
N VAL A 213 43.37 15.72 -27.60
CA VAL A 213 42.54 16.93 -27.76
C VAL A 213 43.29 17.93 -28.65
N THR A 214 42.95 17.99 -29.94
CA THR A 214 43.62 18.87 -30.91
C THR A 214 42.97 20.26 -31.01
N THR A 215 41.68 20.37 -30.72
CA THR A 215 40.92 21.63 -30.78
C THR A 215 40.13 21.86 -29.49
N LYS A 216 40.02 23.13 -29.07
CA LYS A 216 39.27 23.56 -27.88
C LYS A 216 38.46 24.82 -28.21
N PRO A 217 37.22 24.98 -27.70
CA PRO A 217 36.51 24.06 -26.81
C PRO A 217 35.98 22.82 -27.54
N VAL A 218 35.91 21.69 -26.83
CA VAL A 218 35.41 20.41 -27.38
C VAL A 218 34.70 19.59 -26.31
N LYS A 219 33.82 18.66 -26.70
CA LYS A 219 33.23 17.67 -25.80
C LYS A 219 33.77 16.28 -26.10
N VAL A 220 33.88 15.48 -25.05
CA VAL A 220 34.22 14.06 -25.13
C VAL A 220 32.93 13.27 -25.06
N TRP A 221 32.65 12.46 -26.08
CA TRP A 221 31.44 11.66 -26.22
C TRP A 221 31.76 10.18 -26.08
N LEU A 222 30.95 9.48 -25.29
CA LEU A 222 30.88 8.02 -25.29
C LEU A 222 29.82 7.60 -26.31
N ASP A 223 30.26 6.85 -27.32
CA ASP A 223 29.45 6.24 -28.37
C ASP A 223 29.32 4.74 -28.08
N VAL A 224 28.09 4.25 -28.00
CA VAL A 224 27.78 2.85 -27.72
C VAL A 224 26.86 2.26 -28.79
N ALA A 225 27.09 1.01 -29.17
CA ALA A 225 26.26 0.30 -30.11
C ALA A 225 26.16 -1.18 -29.75
N TRP A 226 24.97 -1.77 -29.87
CA TRP A 226 24.76 -3.22 -29.74
C TRP A 226 25.08 -3.87 -31.09
N THR A 227 26.14 -4.67 -31.15
CA THR A 227 26.62 -5.25 -32.41
C THR A 227 27.20 -6.65 -32.22
N GLY A 228 27.12 -7.47 -33.26
CA GLY A 228 27.65 -8.83 -33.33
C GLY A 228 27.66 -9.34 -34.76
N THR A 229 28.29 -10.49 -35.00
CA THR A 229 28.30 -11.17 -36.30
C THR A 229 27.70 -12.57 -36.15
N LEU A 230 27.44 -13.28 -37.26
CA LEU A 230 26.97 -14.66 -37.20
C LEU A 230 27.94 -15.61 -36.46
N THR A 231 29.20 -15.23 -36.33
CA THR A 231 30.26 -16.02 -35.68
C THR A 231 30.69 -15.45 -34.32
N SER A 232 30.14 -14.30 -33.90
CA SER A 232 30.52 -13.62 -32.65
C SER A 232 29.29 -13.40 -31.77
N ALA A 233 29.46 -13.50 -30.46
CA ALA A 233 28.46 -13.03 -29.51
C ALA A 233 28.16 -11.55 -29.75
N TRP A 234 26.88 -11.17 -29.66
CA TRP A 234 26.47 -9.77 -29.67
C TRP A 234 26.87 -9.12 -28.33
N ALA A 235 27.46 -7.93 -28.40
CA ALA A 235 27.93 -7.17 -27.24
C ALA A 235 27.85 -5.66 -27.48
N VAL A 236 27.95 -4.87 -26.40
CA VAL A 236 28.06 -3.41 -26.50
C VAL A 236 29.47 -3.04 -26.96
N SER A 237 29.58 -2.51 -28.16
CA SER A 237 30.78 -1.84 -28.66
C SER A 237 30.81 -0.41 -28.12
N THR A 238 32.00 0.07 -27.71
CA THR A 238 32.19 1.42 -27.18
C THR A 238 33.27 2.17 -27.95
N LYS A 239 33.10 3.48 -28.15
CA LYS A 239 34.05 4.36 -28.83
C LYS A 239 34.05 5.74 -28.19
N ILE A 240 35.23 6.36 -28.07
CA ILE A 240 35.35 7.74 -27.62
C ILE A 240 35.46 8.66 -28.84
N THR A 241 34.60 9.67 -28.90
CA THR A 241 34.55 10.64 -30.01
C THR A 241 34.70 12.05 -29.47
N LEU A 242 35.57 12.87 -30.06
CA LEU A 242 35.72 14.28 -29.72
C LEU A 242 34.99 15.13 -30.75
N ALA A 243 33.96 15.85 -30.32
CA ALA A 243 33.16 16.71 -31.19
C ALA A 243 32.49 17.82 -30.37
N ALA A 244 32.21 18.97 -30.99
CA ALA A 244 31.47 20.05 -30.32
C ALA A 244 30.01 19.64 -30.02
N SER A 245 29.40 18.89 -30.94
CA SER A 245 28.06 18.31 -30.82
C SER A 245 28.01 16.97 -31.55
N LEU A 246 27.26 16.01 -31.01
CA LEU A 246 27.02 14.70 -31.61
C LEU A 246 25.61 14.24 -31.21
N ALA A 247 24.86 13.68 -32.16
CA ALA A 247 23.53 13.11 -31.94
C ALA A 247 23.56 11.60 -32.20
N ASP A 248 22.57 10.87 -31.69
CA ASP A 248 22.37 9.45 -31.95
C ASP A 248 22.26 9.23 -33.48
N TYR A 249 22.92 8.20 -34.02
CA TYR A 249 23.03 8.01 -35.47
C TYR A 249 23.03 6.53 -35.87
N VAL A 250 22.78 6.23 -37.15
CA VAL A 250 22.84 4.87 -37.69
C VAL A 250 24.05 4.77 -38.61
N GLN A 251 24.86 3.74 -38.42
CA GLN A 251 25.97 3.42 -39.31
C GLN A 251 25.92 1.95 -39.70
N ASN A 252 25.94 1.66 -41.01
CA ASN A 252 25.88 0.29 -41.55
C ASN A 252 24.71 -0.55 -41.01
N GLY A 253 23.56 0.08 -40.74
CA GLY A 253 22.39 -0.58 -40.18
C GLY A 253 22.44 -0.85 -38.67
N VAL A 254 23.51 -0.43 -37.98
CA VAL A 254 23.62 -0.50 -36.52
C VAL A 254 23.29 0.87 -35.92
N GLN A 255 22.43 0.90 -34.91
CA GLN A 255 22.10 2.10 -34.17
C GLN A 255 23.19 2.41 -33.13
N HIS A 256 23.74 3.62 -33.20
CA HIS A 256 24.68 4.18 -32.25
C HIS A 256 23.97 5.19 -31.34
N TYR A 257 24.27 5.11 -30.04
CA TYR A 257 23.79 6.03 -29.03
C TYR A 257 24.96 6.75 -28.40
N VAL A 258 24.84 8.07 -28.24
CA VAL A 258 25.95 8.91 -27.79
C VAL A 258 25.58 9.72 -26.56
N PHE A 259 26.54 9.90 -25.66
CA PHE A 259 26.39 10.80 -24.51
C PHE A 259 27.68 11.57 -24.23
N ALA A 260 27.57 12.87 -23.97
CA ALA A 260 28.72 13.71 -23.64
C ALA A 260 29.15 13.46 -22.19
N VAL A 261 30.33 12.91 -21.99
CA VAL A 261 30.87 12.61 -20.65
C VAL A 261 31.61 13.79 -20.03
N ALA A 262 32.16 14.69 -20.84
CA ALA A 262 32.77 15.92 -20.36
C ALA A 262 32.81 17.01 -21.44
N SER A 263 32.93 18.27 -21.00
CA SER A 263 33.36 19.38 -21.86
C SER A 263 34.73 19.89 -21.44
N ILE A 264 35.55 20.27 -22.42
CA ILE A 264 36.86 20.87 -22.22
C ILE A 264 36.79 22.29 -22.80
N ASP A 265 36.99 23.30 -21.94
CA ASP A 265 36.94 24.70 -22.34
C ASP A 265 38.21 25.16 -23.11
N ALA A 266 38.22 26.41 -23.57
CA ALA A 266 39.36 26.99 -24.29
C ALA A 266 40.66 26.97 -23.47
N ASN A 267 40.57 27.05 -22.14
CA ASN A 267 41.70 27.03 -21.21
C ASN A 267 42.16 25.60 -20.86
N GLY A 268 41.44 24.57 -21.31
CA GLY A 268 41.72 23.17 -20.96
C GLY A 268 41.23 22.77 -19.56
N ASN A 269 40.24 23.47 -19.02
CA ASN A 269 39.50 23.03 -17.84
C ASN A 269 38.44 22.02 -18.24
N ILE A 270 38.26 20.99 -17.42
CA ILE A 270 37.34 19.88 -17.66
C ILE A 270 36.10 20.11 -16.80
N THR A 271 34.93 20.08 -17.42
CA THR A 271 33.64 20.00 -16.72
C THR A 271 33.10 18.58 -16.90
N ASP A 272 32.87 17.88 -15.79
CA ASP A 272 32.24 16.56 -15.78
C ASP A 272 30.74 16.73 -16.13
N LEU A 273 30.28 16.00 -17.15
CA LEU A 273 28.88 16.04 -17.61
C LEU A 273 28.14 14.73 -17.30
N ARG A 274 28.80 13.79 -16.61
CA ARG A 274 28.25 12.47 -16.30
C ARG A 274 27.20 12.56 -15.18
N PRO A 275 25.99 12.04 -15.39
CA PRO A 275 25.08 11.72 -14.30
C PRO A 275 25.64 10.55 -13.49
N LYS A 276 25.75 10.71 -12.17
CA LYS A 276 26.37 9.71 -11.28
C LYS A 276 25.30 8.84 -10.63
N GLY A 277 25.54 7.53 -10.60
CA GLY A 277 24.63 6.58 -9.94
C GLY A 277 23.33 6.34 -10.70
N THR A 278 22.40 5.63 -10.06
CA THR A 278 21.08 5.29 -10.61
C THR A 278 20.21 6.54 -10.79
N LEU A 279 19.10 6.43 -11.53
CA LEU A 279 18.16 7.55 -11.70
C LEU A 279 17.62 8.05 -10.35
N ASN A 280 17.45 7.16 -9.37
CA ASN A 280 17.06 7.53 -8.01
C ASN A 280 18.17 8.29 -7.27
N ASP A 281 19.44 7.90 -7.43
CA ASP A 281 20.57 8.61 -6.84
C ASP A 281 20.71 10.02 -7.45
N GLN A 282 20.51 10.13 -8.77
CA GLN A 282 20.48 11.39 -9.49
C GLN A 282 19.34 12.29 -8.97
N ALA A 283 18.13 11.76 -8.87
CA ALA A 283 16.97 12.49 -8.35
C ALA A 283 17.16 12.92 -6.88
N ALA A 284 17.76 12.07 -6.04
CA ALA A 284 18.07 12.38 -4.66
C ALA A 284 19.13 13.50 -4.56
N SER A 285 20.17 13.45 -5.39
CA SER A 285 21.20 14.49 -5.45
C SER A 285 20.62 15.83 -5.92
N ASP A 286 19.76 15.83 -6.95
CA ASP A 286 19.06 17.02 -7.43
C ASP A 286 18.10 17.59 -6.38
N ALA A 287 17.38 16.72 -5.67
CA ALA A 287 16.51 17.11 -4.57
C ALA A 287 17.30 17.72 -3.41
N LEU A 288 18.48 17.17 -3.09
CA LEU A 288 19.36 17.72 -2.06
C LEU A 288 19.92 19.08 -2.47
N ALA A 289 20.41 19.22 -3.71
CA ALA A 289 20.88 20.51 -4.23
C ALA A 289 19.76 21.58 -4.23
N LYS A 290 18.53 21.19 -4.58
CA LYS A 290 17.35 22.06 -4.46
C LYS A 290 17.04 22.40 -3.00
N HIS A 291 17.13 21.43 -2.09
CA HIS A 291 16.88 21.64 -0.66
C HIS A 291 17.91 22.61 -0.06
N GLU A 292 19.20 22.47 -0.39
CA GLU A 292 20.27 23.39 0.03
C GLU A 292 20.02 24.84 -0.41
N GLN A 293 19.42 25.04 -1.58
CA GLN A 293 19.04 26.36 -2.10
C GLN A 293 17.66 26.81 -1.63
N SER A 294 16.86 25.92 -1.03
CA SER A 294 15.49 26.22 -0.63
C SER A 294 15.46 26.95 0.72
N ARG A 295 14.43 27.78 0.89
CA ARG A 295 14.03 28.31 2.20
C ARG A 295 12.75 27.66 2.71
N ASN A 296 12.38 26.50 2.17
CA ASN A 296 11.14 25.79 2.51
C ASN A 296 11.32 24.97 3.80
N HIS A 297 11.67 25.65 4.88
CA HIS A 297 11.66 25.12 6.24
C HIS A 297 10.53 25.81 7.01
N PRO A 298 9.93 25.13 7.99
CA PRO A 298 8.94 25.76 8.86
C PRO A 298 9.53 26.98 9.57
N ASP A 299 8.67 27.97 9.82
CA ASP A 299 9.03 29.13 10.61
C ASP A 299 9.31 28.72 12.06
N ALA A 300 10.27 29.39 12.71
CA ALA A 300 10.57 29.11 14.11
C ALA A 300 9.41 29.57 14.99
N THR A 301 9.07 28.76 15.99
CA THR A 301 8.09 29.08 17.02
C THR A 301 8.72 28.98 18.41
N THR A 302 8.00 29.37 19.44
CA THR A 302 8.45 29.21 20.84
C THR A 302 8.61 27.74 21.27
N ALA A 303 8.07 26.79 20.50
CA ALA A 303 8.14 25.36 20.78
C ALA A 303 9.01 24.56 19.78
N ALA A 304 9.22 25.05 18.56
CA ALA A 304 9.90 24.33 17.49
C ALA A 304 10.93 25.20 16.74
N LYS A 305 12.08 24.61 16.41
CA LYS A 305 13.16 25.27 15.65
C LYS A 305 12.72 25.48 14.19
N GLY A 306 13.11 26.60 13.58
CA GLY A 306 12.79 26.96 12.19
C GLY A 306 13.54 28.22 11.72
N PHE A 307 13.17 28.79 10.57
CA PHE A 307 13.69 30.10 10.14
C PHE A 307 12.88 31.26 10.76
N THR A 308 13.55 32.36 11.09
CA THR A 308 12.89 33.60 11.57
C THR A 308 13.51 34.80 10.88
N GLN A 309 12.69 35.77 10.50
CA GLN A 309 13.15 37.02 9.94
C GLN A 309 13.47 38.02 11.06
N LEU A 310 14.56 38.79 10.90
CA LEU A 310 15.05 39.70 11.93
C LEU A 310 14.51 41.12 11.74
N SER A 311 14.12 41.78 12.83
CA SER A 311 13.65 43.17 12.84
C SER A 311 14.51 44.07 13.73
N SER A 312 14.74 45.30 13.27
CA SER A 312 15.42 46.37 14.05
C SER A 312 14.46 47.39 14.66
N ALA A 313 13.15 47.18 14.55
CA ALA A 313 12.15 48.04 15.19
C ALA A 313 12.13 47.83 16.72
N THR A 314 11.90 48.91 17.47
CA THR A 314 11.85 48.90 18.95
C THR A 314 10.43 48.78 19.51
N ASP A 315 9.44 48.73 18.62
CA ASP A 315 8.00 48.82 18.86
C ASP A 315 7.24 47.79 18.00
N SER A 316 7.90 46.71 17.57
CA SER A 316 7.27 45.68 16.75
C SER A 316 6.37 44.77 17.59
N ASP A 317 5.08 44.69 17.21
CA ASP A 317 4.10 43.76 17.80
C ASP A 317 4.08 42.39 17.09
N SER A 318 5.07 42.11 16.23
CA SER A 318 5.07 40.91 15.38
C SER A 318 5.60 39.69 16.14
N GLU A 319 4.78 38.64 16.22
CA GLU A 319 5.18 37.34 16.81
C GLU A 319 6.02 36.46 15.88
N VAL A 320 6.22 36.87 14.62
CA VAL A 320 6.96 36.11 13.61
C VAL A 320 8.36 36.69 13.31
N LEU A 321 8.71 37.82 13.92
CA LEU A 321 10.00 38.49 13.74
C LEU A 321 10.81 38.46 15.04
N ALA A 322 12.11 38.16 14.96
CA ALA A 322 13.00 38.26 16.11
C ALA A 322 13.68 39.63 16.19
N ALA A 323 13.79 40.18 17.41
CA ALA A 323 14.50 41.43 17.66
C ALA A 323 16.00 41.29 17.41
N THR A 324 16.57 42.20 16.64
CA THR A 324 18.03 42.29 16.44
C THR A 324 18.74 42.91 17.65
N PRO A 325 20.05 42.68 17.82
CA PRO A 325 20.86 43.43 18.79
C PRO A 325 20.77 44.96 18.62
N LYS A 326 20.50 45.44 17.40
CA LYS A 326 20.27 46.87 17.12
C LYS A 326 18.97 47.38 17.75
N ALA A 327 17.86 46.65 17.61
CA ALA A 327 16.59 46.96 18.30
C ALA A 327 16.78 46.96 19.82
N VAL A 328 17.43 45.92 20.37
CA VAL A 328 17.69 45.82 21.82
C VAL A 328 18.55 46.98 22.32
N LYS A 329 19.62 47.34 21.59
CA LYS A 329 20.46 48.50 21.92
C LYS A 329 19.67 49.81 21.87
N ALA A 330 18.84 50.01 20.85
CA ALA A 330 18.03 51.22 20.73
C ALA A 330 17.00 51.34 21.87
N ALA A 331 16.33 50.25 22.24
CA ALA A 331 15.43 50.22 23.40
C ALA A 331 16.16 50.49 24.72
N TYR A 332 17.36 49.94 24.90
CA TYR A 332 18.22 50.19 26.06
C TYR A 332 18.65 51.66 26.15
N GLU A 333 19.11 52.27 25.05
CA GLU A 333 19.48 53.70 25.03
C GLU A 333 18.27 54.61 25.28
N LEU A 334 17.08 54.27 24.76
CA LEU A 334 15.85 55.00 25.03
C LEU A 334 15.44 54.92 26.50
N ALA A 335 15.55 53.74 27.12
CA ALA A 335 15.29 53.54 28.54
C ALA A 335 16.30 54.29 29.42
N LYS A 336 17.59 54.26 29.04
CA LYS A 336 18.67 54.99 29.70
C LYS A 336 18.48 56.51 29.59
N GLY A 337 18.03 57.02 28.45
CA GLY A 337 17.74 58.44 28.23
C GLY A 337 16.51 58.97 29.00
N LYS A 338 15.53 58.11 29.31
CA LYS A 338 14.37 58.49 30.15
C LYS A 338 14.68 58.58 31.65
N TYR A 339 15.82 58.06 32.11
CA TYR A 339 16.30 58.31 33.48
C TYR A 339 17.04 59.65 33.55
N THR A 340 16.28 60.75 33.47
CA THR A 340 16.77 62.11 33.75
C THR A 340 16.10 62.60 35.02
N ALA A 341 16.75 62.42 36.17
CA ALA A 341 16.31 63.08 37.39
C ALA A 341 16.60 64.58 37.23
N GLN A 342 15.54 65.38 37.02
CA GLN A 342 15.65 66.85 36.97
C GLN A 342 15.50 67.44 38.37
N ASP A 343 16.14 68.59 38.60
CA ASP A 343 16.04 69.32 39.86
C ASP A 343 14.62 69.86 40.08
N ALA A 344 14.14 69.84 41.32
CA ALA A 344 12.83 70.37 41.67
C ALA A 344 12.82 71.91 41.57
N SER A 345 11.73 72.47 41.04
CA SER A 345 11.46 73.91 41.06
C SER A 345 10.04 74.17 41.55
N THR A 346 9.66 75.44 41.72
CA THR A 346 8.28 75.82 42.09
C THR A 346 7.24 75.53 41.01
N ALA A 347 7.68 75.21 39.77
CA ALA A 347 6.81 74.87 38.65
C ALA A 347 6.94 73.41 38.17
N GLN A 348 7.92 72.64 38.67
CA GLN A 348 8.22 71.29 38.21
C GLN A 348 8.62 70.35 39.36
N LYS A 349 8.01 69.17 39.42
CA LYS A 349 8.39 68.11 40.37
C LYS A 349 9.74 67.49 39.95
N GLY A 350 10.69 67.41 40.88
CA GLY A 350 12.04 66.88 40.67
C GLY A 350 12.68 66.38 41.97
N ILE A 351 13.99 66.11 41.95
CA ILE A 351 14.79 65.79 43.14
C ILE A 351 15.31 67.07 43.81
N VAL A 352 15.26 67.16 45.15
CA VAL A 352 15.71 68.34 45.92
C VAL A 352 16.55 67.91 47.14
N GLN A 353 17.59 68.67 47.47
CA GLN A 353 18.35 68.47 48.72
C GLN A 353 17.70 69.25 49.88
N LEU A 354 17.68 68.64 51.07
CA LEU A 354 17.05 69.21 52.27
C LEU A 354 18.06 69.97 53.15
N SER A 355 17.71 71.17 53.62
CA SER A 355 18.56 72.00 54.50
C SER A 355 17.86 72.37 55.81
N SER A 356 18.61 72.35 56.92
CA SER A 356 18.11 72.72 58.26
C SER A 356 18.55 74.11 58.72
N ALA A 357 19.09 74.94 57.84
CA ALA A 357 19.48 76.31 58.16
C ALA A 357 18.24 77.22 58.25
N THR A 358 18.20 78.13 59.23
CA THR A 358 17.08 79.07 59.47
C THR A 358 17.22 80.43 58.78
N GLY A 359 18.29 80.62 58.00
CA GLY A 359 18.57 81.84 57.23
C GLY A 359 19.24 81.54 55.90
N SER A 360 18.79 80.47 55.22
CA SER A 360 19.30 80.09 53.90
C SER A 360 18.60 80.91 52.81
N ASP A 361 19.38 81.55 51.95
CA ASP A 361 18.89 82.25 50.74
C ASP A 361 18.87 81.34 49.50
N SER A 362 19.19 80.05 49.66
CA SER A 362 19.23 79.09 48.55
C SER A 362 17.84 78.76 48.01
N GLU A 363 17.65 78.97 46.72
CA GLU A 363 16.41 78.62 45.99
C GLU A 363 16.39 77.16 45.50
N VAL A 364 17.48 76.40 45.69
CA VAL A 364 17.63 74.99 45.25
C VAL A 364 17.56 73.98 46.40
N LEU A 365 17.36 74.45 47.64
CA LEU A 365 17.28 73.61 48.85
C LEU A 365 15.92 73.80 49.54
N ALA A 366 15.28 72.71 49.97
CA ALA A 366 14.04 72.80 50.74
C ALA A 366 14.30 72.80 52.26
N ALA A 367 13.61 73.67 53.00
CA ALA A 367 13.73 73.78 54.45
C ALA A 367 13.16 72.53 55.16
N THR A 368 13.91 71.98 56.11
CA THR A 368 13.43 70.86 56.93
C THR A 368 12.47 71.32 58.03
N PRO A 369 11.65 70.40 58.60
CA PRO A 369 10.87 70.69 59.81
C PRO A 369 11.70 71.24 60.97
N LYS A 370 13.00 70.90 61.04
CA LYS A 370 13.95 71.44 62.03
C LYS A 370 14.21 72.94 61.83
N ALA A 371 14.40 73.39 60.59
CA ALA A 371 14.52 74.82 60.28
C ALA A 371 13.23 75.58 60.57
N VAL A 372 12.07 75.04 60.17
CA VAL A 372 10.76 75.68 60.40
C VAL A 372 10.45 75.78 61.90
N LYS A 373 10.75 74.74 62.68
CA LYS A 373 10.56 74.74 64.14
C LYS A 373 11.46 75.77 64.82
N ALA A 374 12.73 75.88 64.43
CA ALA A 374 13.64 76.85 64.99
C ALA A 374 13.25 78.31 64.66
N ALA A 375 12.73 78.58 63.47
CA ALA A 375 12.17 79.90 63.11
C ALA A 375 10.89 80.22 63.90
N TYR A 376 10.02 79.22 64.11
CA TYR A 376 8.81 79.36 64.94
C TYR A 376 9.15 79.65 66.41
N ASP A 377 10.11 78.92 66.99
CA ASP A 377 10.52 79.11 68.38
C ASP A 377 11.18 80.49 68.58
N LEU A 378 11.94 81.00 67.60
CA LEU A 378 12.51 82.36 67.60
C LEU A 378 11.42 83.45 67.53
N ALA A 379 10.37 83.26 66.73
CA ALA A 379 9.24 84.18 66.64
C ALA A 379 8.39 84.19 67.93
N LYS A 380 8.24 83.02 68.56
CA LYS A 380 7.50 82.84 69.82
C LYS A 380 8.19 83.50 71.02
N GLY A 381 9.52 83.63 71.00
CA GLY A 381 10.32 84.22 72.09
C GLY A 381 10.36 85.75 72.16
N LYS A 382 9.79 86.49 71.19
CA LYS A 382 9.89 87.98 71.12
C LYS A 382 8.67 88.76 71.64
N TYR A 383 7.68 88.12 72.26
CA TYR A 383 6.44 88.81 72.69
C TYR A 383 6.35 88.97 74.23
N THR A 384 6.65 90.17 74.75
CA THR A 384 6.38 90.58 76.15
C THR A 384 5.78 91.99 76.15
N ALA A 385 4.56 92.17 76.68
CA ALA A 385 3.86 93.47 76.77
C ALA A 385 3.63 93.90 78.24
N GLN A 386 3.64 95.21 78.50
CA GLN A 386 3.33 95.94 79.77
C GLN A 386 1.93 96.61 79.69
N ASP A 387 1.39 97.18 80.77
CA ASP A 387 0.01 97.71 80.89
C ASP A 387 -0.32 99.00 80.08
N ALA A 388 -1.59 99.19 79.66
CA ALA A 388 -2.06 100.25 78.76
C ALA A 388 -2.64 101.49 79.47
N SER A 389 -2.48 102.67 78.85
CA SER A 389 -3.16 103.93 79.22
C SER A 389 -3.58 104.72 77.98
N THR A 390 -4.30 105.83 78.13
CA THR A 390 -4.73 106.69 76.99
C THR A 390 -3.59 107.44 76.30
N ALA A 391 -2.36 107.40 76.84
CA ALA A 391 -1.17 107.99 76.25
C ALA A 391 -0.08 106.95 75.85
N GLN A 392 -0.28 105.65 76.10
CA GLN A 392 0.69 104.59 75.77
C GLN A 392 0.03 103.23 75.53
N LYS A 393 0.48 102.48 74.51
CA LYS A 393 -0.02 101.13 74.23
C LYS A 393 0.53 100.09 75.24
N GLY A 394 -0.35 99.26 75.80
CA GLY A 394 -0.06 98.15 76.71
C GLY A 394 -1.25 97.19 76.95
N ILE A 395 -1.29 96.40 78.04
CA ILE A 395 -2.35 95.45 78.45
C ILE A 395 -3.35 96.07 79.47
N VAL A 396 -4.66 95.80 79.34
CA VAL A 396 -5.74 96.32 80.22
C VAL A 396 -6.64 95.16 80.67
N GLN A 397 -7.15 95.22 81.91
CA GLN A 397 -8.16 94.28 82.44
C GLN A 397 -9.54 94.50 81.80
N LEU A 398 -10.25 93.41 81.46
CA LEU A 398 -11.53 93.45 80.75
C LEU A 398 -12.75 93.25 81.68
N SER A 399 -13.86 93.97 81.44
CA SER A 399 -15.13 93.83 82.18
C SER A 399 -16.29 93.37 81.29
N SER A 400 -17.11 92.43 81.75
CA SER A 400 -18.30 91.91 81.03
C SER A 400 -19.65 92.43 81.55
N ALA A 401 -19.63 93.39 82.46
CA ALA A 401 -20.83 94.13 82.84
C ALA A 401 -21.34 94.94 81.65
N THR A 402 -22.63 94.80 81.31
CA THR A 402 -23.29 95.59 80.23
C THR A 402 -23.68 97.00 80.70
N ASP A 403 -23.28 97.40 81.91
CA ASP A 403 -23.67 98.61 82.66
C ASP A 403 -22.52 99.28 83.44
N SER A 404 -21.25 98.98 83.14
CA SER A 404 -20.08 99.47 83.92
C SER A 404 -19.69 100.94 83.67
N THR A 405 -19.17 101.64 84.69
CA THR A 405 -18.71 103.06 84.66
C THR A 405 -17.19 103.28 84.84
N SER A 406 -16.37 102.22 84.75
CA SER A 406 -14.92 102.28 85.01
C SER A 406 -14.09 102.85 83.85
N GLU A 407 -13.10 103.70 84.14
CA GLU A 407 -12.15 104.26 83.15
C GLU A 407 -10.81 103.50 83.04
N VAL A 408 -10.58 102.47 83.88
CA VAL A 408 -9.36 101.63 83.89
C VAL A 408 -9.63 100.18 83.43
N LEU A 409 -10.87 99.87 83.02
CA LEU A 409 -11.29 98.58 82.48
C LEU A 409 -11.87 98.77 81.08
N ALA A 410 -11.54 97.91 80.12
CA ALA A 410 -12.19 97.92 78.80
C ALA A 410 -13.43 97.01 78.78
N ALA A 411 -14.51 97.46 78.12
CA ALA A 411 -15.70 96.64 77.91
C ALA A 411 -15.35 95.40 77.07
N THR A 412 -15.76 94.21 77.52
CA THR A 412 -15.51 92.98 76.76
C THR A 412 -16.38 92.92 75.51
N PRO A 413 -15.92 92.22 74.46
CA PRO A 413 -16.78 91.79 73.36
C PRO A 413 -18.05 91.08 73.84
N LYS A 414 -18.03 90.40 75.00
CA LYS A 414 -19.23 89.79 75.61
C LYS A 414 -20.29 90.82 76.00
N ALA A 415 -19.91 91.96 76.58
CA ALA A 415 -20.83 93.05 76.93
C ALA A 415 -21.34 93.78 75.68
N VAL A 416 -20.47 94.04 74.69
CA VAL A 416 -20.84 94.73 73.44
C VAL A 416 -21.66 93.82 72.49
N LYS A 417 -21.35 92.52 72.42
CA LYS A 417 -22.10 91.49 71.67
C LYS A 417 -23.46 91.17 72.30
N ALA A 418 -23.55 91.12 73.63
CA ALA A 418 -24.83 90.93 74.31
C ALA A 418 -25.81 92.09 74.05
N ALA A 419 -25.30 93.32 74.00
CA ALA A 419 -26.09 94.52 73.70
C ALA A 419 -26.52 94.62 72.21
N ASN A 420 -25.70 94.14 71.26
CA ASN A 420 -25.95 94.32 69.82
C ASN A 420 -26.68 93.15 69.12
N ASP A 421 -26.54 91.90 69.59
CA ASP A 421 -27.04 90.73 68.85
C ASP A 421 -28.34 90.15 69.42
N ASN A 422 -28.67 90.43 70.68
CA ASN A 422 -30.03 90.22 71.18
C ASN A 422 -31.05 91.04 70.35
N ALA A 423 -30.62 92.18 69.81
CA ALA A 423 -31.46 93.06 68.99
C ALA A 423 -31.62 92.61 67.52
N ASN A 424 -30.80 91.68 66.98
CA ASN A 424 -30.66 91.50 65.52
C ASN A 424 -30.91 90.09 64.91
N LEU A 425 -31.32 89.02 65.62
CA LEU A 425 -31.31 87.65 65.03
C LEU A 425 -32.56 86.73 65.15
N ARG A 426 -33.77 87.19 65.50
CA ARG A 426 -34.93 86.26 65.65
C ARG A 426 -35.78 85.95 64.39
N PHE A 427 -35.59 86.59 63.21
CA PHE A 427 -36.09 86.10 61.90
C PHE A 427 -35.62 86.94 60.67
N PRO A 428 -34.83 86.44 59.69
CA PRO A 428 -34.48 87.18 58.46
C PRO A 428 -35.51 87.00 57.32
N ILE A 429 -35.99 88.10 56.70
CA ILE A 429 -37.03 88.10 55.62
C ILE A 429 -36.43 88.30 54.21
N ALA A 430 -35.11 88.41 54.10
CA ALA A 430 -34.37 88.41 52.83
C ALA A 430 -33.00 87.80 53.07
N GLY A 431 -32.77 86.58 52.56
CA GLY A 431 -31.47 85.92 52.55
C GLY A 431 -30.83 85.77 53.93
N GLY A 432 -31.28 84.78 54.70
CA GLY A 432 -30.63 84.37 55.94
C GLY A 432 -30.91 82.90 56.24
N TRP A 433 -30.00 82.26 56.96
CA TRP A 433 -30.08 80.83 57.28
C TRP A 433 -30.77 80.62 58.62
N LEU A 434 -31.85 79.84 58.64
CA LEU A 434 -32.42 79.31 59.87
C LEU A 434 -31.53 78.17 60.37
N THR A 435 -31.18 78.17 61.65
CA THR A 435 -30.45 77.05 62.28
C THR A 435 -31.42 76.20 63.10
N GLY A 436 -31.46 74.90 62.79
CA GLY A 436 -32.43 73.95 63.34
C GLY A 436 -33.58 73.63 62.37
N ASN A 437 -34.36 72.60 62.69
CA ASN A 437 -35.50 72.18 61.87
C ASN A 437 -36.57 73.27 61.86
N SER A 438 -37.07 73.59 60.67
CA SER A 438 -38.19 74.52 60.47
C SER A 438 -39.32 73.81 59.73
N GLY A 439 -40.56 74.20 59.96
CA GLY A 439 -41.68 73.43 59.43
C GLY A 439 -43.03 74.06 59.68
N VAL A 440 -44.03 73.54 58.97
CA VAL A 440 -45.44 73.92 59.12
C VAL A 440 -46.17 72.75 59.77
N LYS A 441 -46.86 73.01 60.89
CA LYS A 441 -47.61 72.01 61.65
C LYS A 441 -49.10 72.35 61.63
N THR A 442 -49.94 71.37 61.33
CA THR A 442 -51.39 71.46 61.41
C THR A 442 -51.94 70.37 62.33
N THR A 443 -53.25 70.32 62.55
CA THR A 443 -53.90 69.30 63.37
C THR A 443 -53.84 67.89 62.74
N LEU A 444 -53.62 67.77 61.42
CA LEU A 444 -53.62 66.50 60.69
C LEU A 444 -52.20 65.94 60.42
N GLY A 445 -51.14 66.72 60.64
CA GLY A 445 -49.76 66.29 60.40
C GLY A 445 -48.76 67.45 60.40
N SER A 446 -47.50 67.15 60.08
CA SER A 446 -46.46 68.17 59.95
C SER A 446 -45.55 67.92 58.75
N ILE A 447 -45.06 69.01 58.17
CA ILE A 447 -43.94 68.99 57.22
C ILE A 447 -42.76 69.67 57.89
N THR A 448 -41.63 68.98 57.90
CA THR A 448 -40.37 69.52 58.40
C THR A 448 -39.38 69.65 57.25
N PHE A 449 -38.88 70.87 57.07
CA PHE A 449 -37.70 71.16 56.26
C PHE A 449 -36.49 71.05 57.18
N GLY A 450 -35.78 69.94 57.03
CA GLY A 450 -34.59 69.64 57.79
C GLY A 450 -33.35 69.93 56.98
N VAL A 451 -32.35 70.50 57.65
CA VAL A 451 -30.98 70.53 57.17
C VAL A 451 -30.18 69.68 58.15
N GLY A 452 -29.77 68.50 57.71
CA GLY A 452 -28.83 67.66 58.43
C GLY A 452 -27.39 68.13 58.18
N ASN A 453 -26.42 67.49 58.84
CA ASN A 453 -24.99 67.80 58.64
C ASN A 453 -24.48 67.38 57.24
N THR A 454 -25.23 66.52 56.54
CA THR A 454 -24.81 65.89 55.28
C THR A 454 -25.87 65.94 54.18
N ASP A 455 -27.09 66.38 54.48
CA ASP A 455 -28.21 66.33 53.56
C ASP A 455 -29.25 67.41 53.86
N VAL A 456 -30.06 67.72 52.85
CA VAL A 456 -31.22 68.58 52.96
C VAL A 456 -32.45 67.75 52.64
N TYR A 457 -33.46 67.78 53.50
CA TYR A 457 -34.62 66.91 53.34
C TYR A 457 -35.95 67.57 53.67
N ILE A 458 -36.98 67.03 53.02
CA ILE A 458 -38.38 67.35 53.30
C ILE A 458 -39.01 66.09 53.89
N GLN A 459 -39.34 66.13 55.18
CA GLN A 459 -39.91 65.01 55.91
C GLN A 459 -41.40 65.23 56.20
N ASN A 460 -42.19 64.19 55.91
CA ASN A 460 -43.56 64.10 56.42
C ASN A 460 -43.51 63.53 57.84
N GLY A 461 -43.94 64.33 58.83
CA GLY A 461 -43.86 63.96 60.24
C GLY A 461 -44.86 62.88 60.67
N THR A 462 -45.85 62.55 59.85
CA THR A 462 -46.82 61.47 60.15
C THR A 462 -46.30 60.10 59.68
N SER A 463 -45.69 60.03 58.49
CA SER A 463 -45.11 58.77 57.96
C SER A 463 -43.62 58.58 58.28
N ASN A 464 -42.94 59.63 58.75
CA ASN A 464 -41.48 59.71 58.91
C ASN A 464 -40.67 59.38 57.63
N LYS A 465 -41.31 59.41 56.47
CA LYS A 465 -40.66 59.29 55.17
C LYS A 465 -40.25 60.67 54.68
N TYR A 466 -39.16 60.71 53.93
CA TYR A 466 -38.55 61.96 53.50
C TYR A 466 -37.96 61.86 52.10
N LEU A 467 -38.04 62.97 51.35
CA LEU A 467 -37.25 63.17 50.14
C LEU A 467 -35.99 63.91 50.56
N GLN A 468 -34.82 63.39 50.18
CA GLN A 468 -33.53 63.93 50.59
C GLN A 468 -32.68 64.22 49.35
N LEU A 469 -31.95 65.33 49.41
CA LEU A 469 -30.82 65.61 48.54
C LEU A 469 -29.56 65.57 49.42
N GLY A 470 -28.69 64.60 49.16
CA GLY A 470 -27.40 64.52 49.83
C GLY A 470 -26.45 65.64 49.34
N ASN A 471 -25.46 65.99 50.15
CA ASN A 471 -24.41 66.93 49.77
C ASN A 471 -23.46 66.40 48.68
N ASP A 472 -23.57 65.11 48.34
CA ASP A 472 -22.98 64.42 47.19
C ASP A 472 -23.74 64.63 45.88
N GLY A 473 -24.93 65.25 45.94
CA GLY A 473 -25.80 65.52 44.78
C GLY A 473 -26.82 64.42 44.50
N ASP A 474 -26.87 63.37 45.31
CA ASP A 474 -27.77 62.23 45.11
C ASP A 474 -29.18 62.53 45.61
N LEU A 475 -30.18 62.27 44.74
CA LEU A 475 -31.59 62.39 45.09
C LEU A 475 -32.17 61.04 45.53
N LYS A 476 -32.66 60.97 46.77
CA LYS A 476 -33.14 59.74 47.39
C LYS A 476 -34.49 59.92 48.06
N TYR A 477 -35.32 58.88 48.07
CA TYR A 477 -36.54 58.82 48.89
C TYR A 477 -36.31 57.87 50.05
N SER A 478 -36.22 58.42 51.26
CA SER A 478 -36.03 57.70 52.53
C SER A 478 -34.86 56.70 52.47
N GLY A 479 -33.71 57.17 51.99
CA GLY A 479 -32.47 56.39 51.85
C GLY A 479 -32.30 55.63 50.54
N SER A 480 -33.35 55.42 49.74
CA SER A 480 -33.26 54.71 48.45
C SER A 480 -33.10 55.67 47.27
N TYR A 481 -32.23 55.33 46.32
CA TYR A 481 -32.06 56.08 45.07
C TYR A 481 -33.35 56.09 44.25
N ILE A 482 -33.62 57.23 43.63
CA ILE A 482 -34.73 57.39 42.68
C ILE A 482 -34.16 57.27 41.26
N TYR A 483 -34.81 56.50 40.40
CA TYR A 483 -34.40 56.34 39.01
C TYR A 483 -34.56 57.64 38.20
N HIS A 484 -33.52 58.00 37.43
CA HIS A 484 -33.58 59.06 36.43
C HIS A 484 -32.48 58.89 35.37
N GLU A 485 -32.46 59.75 34.36
CA GLU A 485 -31.60 59.60 33.17
C GLU A 485 -30.09 59.63 33.46
N GLY A 486 -29.68 60.30 34.54
CA GLY A 486 -28.29 60.31 35.02
C GLY A 486 -27.92 59.12 35.92
N HIS A 487 -28.89 58.26 36.26
CA HIS A 487 -28.71 57.11 37.15
C HIS A 487 -29.66 55.97 36.77
N LYS A 488 -29.40 55.31 35.63
CA LYS A 488 -30.14 54.13 35.15
C LYS A 488 -29.63 52.85 35.81
N PRO A 489 -30.49 51.85 36.12
CA PRO A 489 -30.02 50.58 36.64
C PRO A 489 -29.27 49.79 35.57
N THR A 490 -28.10 49.30 35.92
CA THR A 490 -27.25 48.39 35.15
C THR A 490 -27.82 46.97 35.16
N ALA A 491 -27.44 46.13 34.19
CA ALA A 491 -27.84 44.71 34.16
C ALA A 491 -27.46 43.97 35.46
N SER A 492 -26.40 44.42 36.14
CA SER A 492 -25.96 43.92 37.45
C SER A 492 -26.86 44.31 38.62
N GLU A 493 -27.60 45.42 38.53
CA GLU A 493 -28.50 45.89 39.60
C GLU A 493 -29.88 45.20 39.55
N VAL A 494 -30.19 44.51 38.44
CA VAL A 494 -31.45 43.77 38.22
C VAL A 494 -31.26 42.27 37.96
N ASP A 495 -30.04 41.75 38.10
CA ASP A 495 -29.67 40.33 37.88
C ASP A 495 -29.99 39.79 36.47
N ALA A 496 -29.83 40.63 35.43
CA ALA A 496 -29.98 40.22 34.03
C ALA A 496 -28.62 39.93 33.37
N VAL A 497 -28.56 38.94 32.47
CA VAL A 497 -27.35 38.68 31.67
C VAL A 497 -27.38 39.56 30.42
N SER A 498 -26.30 40.29 30.14
CA SER A 498 -26.24 41.17 28.99
C SER A 498 -26.20 40.38 27.69
N ALA A 499 -27.04 40.79 26.74
CA ALA A 499 -26.99 40.32 25.36
C ALA A 499 -25.77 40.87 24.59
N GLU A 500 -25.29 42.08 24.90
CA GLU A 500 -24.28 42.80 24.10
C GLU A 500 -22.84 42.69 24.62
N ASN A 501 -22.64 42.60 25.93
CA ASN A 501 -21.31 42.37 26.51
C ASN A 501 -21.09 40.88 26.83
N GLY A 502 -22.05 40.04 26.42
CA GLY A 502 -22.21 38.71 26.94
C GLY A 502 -22.37 38.71 28.45
N GLY A 503 -22.34 37.52 29.01
CA GLY A 503 -22.34 37.37 30.45
C GLY A 503 -22.39 35.92 30.82
N THR A 504 -22.10 35.70 32.09
CA THR A 504 -22.14 34.37 32.66
C THR A 504 -23.46 34.28 33.42
N PHE A 505 -24.39 33.47 32.93
CA PHE A 505 -25.45 32.95 33.81
C PHE A 505 -24.75 32.30 35.01
N LYS A 506 -24.78 32.96 36.17
CA LYS A 506 -24.06 32.53 37.38
C LYS A 506 -24.77 31.41 38.14
N LYS A 507 -26.04 31.14 37.82
CA LYS A 507 -26.88 30.03 38.33
C LYS A 507 -27.33 29.12 37.19
N GLU A 508 -27.60 27.86 37.52
CA GLU A 508 -28.03 26.82 36.57
C GLU A 508 -29.24 27.27 35.75
N VAL A 509 -29.10 27.17 34.43
CA VAL A 509 -30.20 27.32 33.49
C VAL A 509 -30.76 25.92 33.27
N ALA A 510 -31.76 25.55 34.06
CA ALA A 510 -32.53 24.35 33.79
C ALA A 510 -33.36 24.61 32.54
N PHE A 511 -32.93 24.02 31.42
CA PHE A 511 -33.80 23.85 30.29
C PHE A 511 -34.56 22.55 30.52
N SER A 512 -35.72 22.65 31.16
CA SER A 512 -36.72 21.58 31.13
C SER A 512 -37.15 21.23 29.69
N GLY A 513 -36.81 22.10 28.73
CA GLY A 513 -36.88 21.88 27.29
C GLY A 513 -35.54 21.59 26.58
N GLY A 514 -34.47 21.19 27.26
CA GLY A 514 -33.18 20.80 26.65
C GLY A 514 -32.11 21.89 26.59
N LEU A 515 -30.88 21.52 26.97
CA LEU A 515 -29.77 22.42 27.30
C LEU A 515 -28.70 22.42 26.21
N ASN A 516 -28.41 23.62 25.71
CA ASN A 516 -27.49 23.89 24.61
C ASN A 516 -26.09 24.31 25.15
N ILE A 517 -25.10 23.39 25.14
CA ILE A 517 -23.89 23.45 26.01
C ILE A 517 -22.68 22.68 25.44
N ARG A 518 -21.41 22.83 25.89
CA ARG A 518 -20.56 23.89 26.52
C ARG A 518 -19.32 23.18 27.10
N SER A 519 -18.13 23.66 26.75
CA SER A 519 -16.81 23.46 27.41
C SER A 519 -15.74 23.76 26.36
N GLY A 520 -14.63 24.38 26.78
CA GLY A 520 -13.44 24.66 25.96
C GLY A 520 -12.93 23.46 25.13
N THR A 521 -13.18 22.25 25.65
CA THR A 521 -12.77 20.96 25.08
C THR A 521 -13.94 20.07 24.68
N THR A 522 -15.18 20.42 25.04
CA THR A 522 -16.40 19.75 24.60
C THR A 522 -17.50 20.74 24.35
N GLY A 523 -17.85 20.96 23.11
CA GLY A 523 -18.79 22.01 22.80
C GLY A 523 -19.14 21.92 21.34
N ILE A 524 -20.00 22.83 20.95
CA ILE A 524 -20.37 23.03 19.58
C ILE A 524 -19.55 24.21 19.11
N TYR A 525 -18.53 23.94 18.30
CA TYR A 525 -17.66 24.94 17.72
C TYR A 525 -17.95 25.11 16.23
N PRO A 526 -17.82 26.32 15.68
CA PRO A 526 -18.02 26.55 14.24
C PRO A 526 -16.88 25.90 13.43
N GLY A 527 -17.22 25.45 12.22
CA GLY A 527 -16.24 25.06 11.19
C GLY A 527 -15.81 26.25 10.32
N SER A 528 -14.86 26.01 9.41
CA SER A 528 -14.45 26.91 8.30
C SER A 528 -15.01 26.40 6.93
N ASP A 529 -14.57 26.91 5.78
CA ASP A 529 -15.01 26.47 4.44
C ASP A 529 -14.16 25.30 3.88
N ALA A 530 -14.82 24.40 3.14
CA ALA A 530 -14.29 23.15 2.53
C ALA A 530 -13.99 21.99 3.51
N ALA A 531 -15.01 21.17 3.77
CA ALA A 531 -14.95 20.01 4.68
C ALA A 531 -13.77 19.09 4.36
N SER A 532 -12.89 18.91 5.33
CA SER A 532 -11.74 18.02 5.26
C SER A 532 -11.51 17.37 6.63
N PHE A 533 -10.57 16.43 6.74
CA PHE A 533 -10.18 15.88 8.04
C PHE A 533 -9.54 16.93 8.98
N THR A 534 -9.10 18.07 8.44
CA THR A 534 -8.33 19.08 9.16
C THR A 534 -9.05 20.44 9.27
N SER A 535 -10.14 20.65 8.53
CA SER A 535 -10.88 21.92 8.49
C SER A 535 -12.37 21.70 8.21
N ALA A 536 -13.18 22.74 8.49
CA ALA A 536 -14.54 22.86 7.95
C ALA A 536 -15.56 21.81 8.40
N ASN A 537 -15.61 21.50 9.70
CA ASN A 537 -16.64 20.66 10.32
C ASN A 537 -17.28 21.37 11.52
N MET A 538 -18.57 21.14 11.76
CA MET A 538 -19.20 21.41 13.06
C MET A 538 -18.53 20.51 14.09
N ILE A 539 -17.71 21.09 14.97
CA ILE A 539 -16.91 20.28 15.89
C ILE A 539 -17.77 20.02 17.11
N PHE A 540 -18.33 18.81 17.17
CA PHE A 540 -18.76 18.21 18.42
C PHE A 540 -17.50 17.78 19.15
N LYS A 541 -16.90 18.74 19.88
CA LYS A 541 -15.79 18.36 20.72
C LYS A 541 -16.34 17.44 21.81
N SER A 542 -15.77 16.25 21.94
CA SER A 542 -16.06 15.30 23.01
C SER A 542 -14.76 14.60 23.39
N TRP A 543 -14.55 14.38 24.68
CA TRP A 543 -13.34 13.77 25.23
C TRP A 543 -13.18 12.29 24.85
N TYR A 544 -14.29 11.59 24.62
CA TYR A 544 -14.30 10.15 24.28
C TYR A 544 -15.31 9.78 23.20
N GLY A 545 -16.50 10.36 23.20
CA GLY A 545 -17.47 9.99 22.18
C GLY A 545 -18.75 10.82 22.14
N ILE A 546 -19.46 10.65 21.03
CA ILE A 546 -20.74 11.30 20.73
C ILE A 546 -21.76 10.19 20.59
N GLY A 547 -22.83 10.23 21.38
CA GLY A 547 -23.79 9.14 21.52
C GLY A 547 -25.20 9.48 21.06
N PHE A 548 -25.89 8.49 20.52
CA PHE A 548 -27.32 8.52 20.22
C PHE A 548 -28.04 7.68 21.27
N TYR A 549 -28.79 8.34 22.15
CA TYR A 549 -29.48 7.69 23.27
C TYR A 549 -30.99 7.63 22.99
N CYS A 550 -31.58 6.45 23.12
CA CYS A 550 -33.00 6.21 22.89
C CYS A 550 -33.69 5.91 24.22
N THR A 551 -34.71 6.70 24.53
CA THR A 551 -35.54 6.56 25.73
C THR A 551 -36.75 5.64 25.49
N LEU A 552 -36.89 5.06 24.29
CA LEU A 552 -37.96 4.11 24.00
C LEU A 552 -37.68 2.78 24.73
N PRO A 553 -38.66 2.20 25.43
CA PRO A 553 -38.51 0.88 26.03
C PRO A 553 -38.32 -0.22 24.98
N ASP A 554 -37.44 -1.17 25.26
CA ASP A 554 -37.31 -2.40 24.50
C ASP A 554 -38.42 -3.41 24.87
N SER A 555 -38.36 -4.63 24.33
CA SER A 555 -39.36 -5.66 24.61
C SER A 555 -39.37 -6.15 26.06
N ALA A 556 -38.34 -5.85 26.85
CA ALA A 556 -38.28 -6.10 28.29
C ALA A 556 -38.80 -4.90 29.11
N GLY A 557 -39.11 -3.76 28.46
CA GLY A 557 -39.58 -2.54 29.11
C GLY A 557 -38.46 -1.60 29.56
N ASP A 558 -37.20 -1.92 29.24
CA ASP A 558 -36.02 -1.12 29.60
C ASP A 558 -35.72 -0.09 28.51
N GLU A 559 -35.26 1.12 28.86
CA GLU A 559 -34.80 2.08 27.86
C GLU A 559 -33.77 1.44 26.92
N THR A 560 -33.99 1.56 25.62
CA THR A 560 -33.08 1.01 24.59
C THR A 560 -31.64 1.55 24.76
N GLY A 561 -31.51 2.72 25.39
CA GLY A 561 -30.26 3.31 25.82
C GLY A 561 -29.43 3.78 24.62
N MET A 562 -28.10 3.76 24.74
CA MET A 562 -27.21 4.13 23.64
C MET A 562 -27.41 3.17 22.46
N THR A 563 -28.01 3.64 21.37
CA THR A 563 -28.25 2.86 20.15
C THR A 563 -27.09 2.93 19.18
N GLY A 564 -26.26 3.97 19.32
CA GLY A 564 -25.08 4.19 18.51
C GLY A 564 -24.15 5.22 19.12
N TYR A 565 -22.87 5.14 18.80
CA TYR A 565 -21.92 6.15 19.22
C TYR A 565 -20.70 6.24 18.29
N ILE A 566 -20.07 7.41 18.30
CA ILE A 566 -18.77 7.67 17.67
C ILE A 566 -17.74 7.81 18.80
N ASN A 567 -16.65 7.05 18.74
CA ASN A 567 -15.50 7.26 19.60
C ASN A 567 -14.58 8.32 18.98
N THR A 568 -14.57 9.52 19.56
CA THR A 568 -13.82 10.67 19.03
C THR A 568 -12.30 10.56 19.23
N ARG A 569 -11.81 9.57 19.98
CA ARG A 569 -10.37 9.34 20.19
C ARG A 569 -9.73 8.50 19.08
N ASN A 570 -10.43 7.48 18.61
CA ASN A 570 -9.90 6.54 17.63
C ASN A 570 -10.73 6.49 16.33
N GLY A 571 -11.77 7.31 16.21
CA GLY A 571 -12.61 7.43 15.01
C GLY A 571 -13.58 6.27 14.81
N LEU A 572 -13.76 5.39 15.79
CA LEU A 572 -14.62 4.22 15.66
C LEU A 572 -16.11 4.61 15.73
N LEU A 573 -16.88 4.27 14.69
CA LEU A 573 -18.34 4.34 14.69
C LEU A 573 -18.94 2.97 14.98
N GLN A 574 -19.80 2.87 16.00
CA GLN A 574 -20.52 1.64 16.34
C GLN A 574 -22.02 1.90 16.49
N MET A 575 -22.81 1.00 15.92
CA MET A 575 -24.27 0.97 16.08
C MET A 575 -24.67 -0.40 16.63
N LYS A 576 -25.67 -0.45 17.52
CA LYS A 576 -26.30 -1.71 17.95
C LYS A 576 -27.11 -2.35 16.81
N GLY A 577 -27.69 -1.52 15.96
CA GLY A 577 -28.38 -1.92 14.72
C GLY A 577 -27.45 -1.91 13.50
N GLN A 578 -28.04 -1.77 12.31
CA GLN A 578 -27.28 -1.74 11.06
C GLN A 578 -26.77 -0.33 10.72
N ILE A 579 -25.58 -0.25 10.12
CA ILE A 579 -25.10 0.91 9.37
C ILE A 579 -25.37 0.62 7.90
N ILE A 580 -26.39 1.26 7.31
CA ILE A 580 -26.74 1.08 5.90
C ILE A 580 -26.21 2.28 5.12
N PRO A 581 -25.20 2.12 4.26
CA PRO A 581 -24.73 3.22 3.44
C PRO A 581 -25.69 3.49 2.27
N GLY A 582 -25.87 4.77 1.93
CA GLY A 582 -26.70 5.17 0.79
C GLY A 582 -26.05 4.86 -0.58
N ASP A 583 -24.72 4.73 -0.61
CA ASP A 583 -23.94 4.30 -1.76
C ASP A 583 -22.74 3.47 -1.27
N TYR A 584 -22.64 2.24 -1.77
CA TYR A 584 -21.57 1.30 -1.42
C TYR A 584 -20.26 1.59 -2.16
N ALA A 585 -20.25 2.46 -3.17
CA ALA A 585 -19.05 2.84 -3.92
C ALA A 585 -17.99 3.56 -3.06
N ASN A 586 -18.38 4.12 -1.90
CA ASN A 586 -17.52 4.92 -1.03
C ASN A 586 -16.97 4.17 0.20
N PHE A 587 -17.26 2.87 0.36
CA PHE A 587 -16.63 2.05 1.40
C PHE A 587 -15.28 1.55 0.89
N ASP A 588 -14.21 1.82 1.64
CA ASP A 588 -12.85 1.40 1.32
C ASP A 588 -12.81 -0.10 1.05
N GLY A 589 -12.62 -0.47 -0.23
CA GLY A 589 -12.77 -1.82 -0.78
C GLY A 589 -11.69 -2.81 -0.34
N ARG A 590 -11.09 -2.60 0.83
CA ARG A 590 -9.93 -3.37 1.28
C ARG A 590 -10.30 -4.53 2.20
N PHE A 591 -11.30 -4.44 3.07
CA PHE A 591 -11.70 -5.61 3.90
C PHE A 591 -13.16 -5.55 4.40
N ILE A 592 -13.91 -6.63 4.15
CA ILE A 592 -15.12 -6.96 4.91
C ILE A 592 -14.69 -7.94 6.03
N LYS A 593 -14.40 -7.43 7.23
CA LYS A 593 -14.13 -8.29 8.40
C LYS A 593 -15.44 -8.57 9.13
N LEU A 594 -16.06 -9.70 8.81
CA LEU A 594 -17.28 -10.18 9.47
C LEU A 594 -16.90 -11.18 10.56
N ALA A 595 -17.38 -10.96 11.79
CA ALA A 595 -17.31 -11.96 12.85
C ALA A 595 -18.62 -12.76 12.85
N GLY A 596 -18.53 -14.09 12.71
CA GLY A 596 -19.68 -14.99 12.68
C GLY A 596 -20.13 -15.42 11.28
N ASN A 597 -21.34 -15.98 11.18
CA ASN A 597 -21.88 -16.51 9.93
C ASN A 597 -22.35 -15.38 9.00
N VAL A 598 -22.08 -15.52 7.70
CA VAL A 598 -22.45 -14.53 6.68
C VAL A 598 -23.36 -15.20 5.65
N ASN A 599 -24.58 -14.68 5.50
CA ASN A 599 -25.51 -15.09 4.45
C ASN A 599 -25.53 -14.03 3.35
N ILE A 600 -25.16 -14.39 2.13
CA ILE A 600 -25.16 -13.49 0.97
C ILE A 600 -26.30 -13.92 0.04
N THR A 601 -27.25 -13.01 -0.20
CA THR A 601 -28.30 -13.21 -1.21
C THR A 601 -27.83 -12.61 -2.54
N GLY A 602 -27.78 -13.43 -3.59
CA GLY A 602 -27.31 -13.01 -4.92
C GLY A 602 -25.93 -13.55 -5.29
N THR A 603 -25.26 -12.90 -6.26
CA THR A 603 -23.96 -13.37 -6.79
C THR A 603 -22.79 -12.76 -6.01
N LEU A 604 -21.89 -13.61 -5.49
CA LEU A 604 -20.59 -13.21 -4.98
C LEU A 604 -19.53 -13.31 -6.09
N ARG A 605 -18.90 -12.20 -6.47
CA ARG A 605 -17.79 -12.15 -7.45
C ARG A 605 -16.53 -11.65 -6.75
N SER A 606 -15.41 -12.34 -6.95
CA SER A 606 -14.08 -11.90 -6.50
C SER A 606 -13.13 -11.87 -7.70
N SER A 607 -12.34 -10.80 -7.81
CA SER A 607 -11.22 -10.71 -8.77
C SER A 607 -9.94 -11.39 -8.25
N ALA A 608 -9.94 -11.81 -6.99
CA ALA A 608 -8.83 -12.48 -6.31
C ALA A 608 -9.29 -13.82 -5.70
N GLU A 609 -8.36 -14.53 -5.04
CA GLU A 609 -8.58 -15.85 -4.45
C GLU A 609 -9.64 -15.84 -3.33
N PHE A 610 -10.49 -16.88 -3.30
CA PHE A 610 -11.22 -17.25 -2.08
C PHE A 610 -10.35 -18.20 -1.26
N GLN A 611 -10.13 -17.88 0.01
CA GLN A 611 -9.41 -18.74 0.95
C GLN A 611 -10.35 -19.22 2.05
N SER A 612 -10.27 -20.50 2.39
CA SER A 612 -11.02 -21.08 3.51
C SER A 612 -10.10 -21.90 4.39
N THR A 613 -10.19 -21.69 5.71
CA THR A 613 -9.43 -22.43 6.73
C THR A 613 -10.22 -23.60 7.31
N SER A 614 -11.45 -23.82 6.84
CA SER A 614 -12.25 -24.99 7.20
C SER A 614 -11.66 -26.24 6.55
N GLN A 615 -11.86 -27.41 7.17
CA GLN A 615 -11.57 -28.67 6.47
C GLN A 615 -12.62 -28.94 5.38
N ASN A 616 -13.89 -28.66 5.67
CA ASN A 616 -14.98 -28.77 4.70
C ASN A 616 -15.16 -27.42 4.01
N ASN A 617 -14.67 -27.33 2.79
CA ASN A 617 -14.62 -26.11 1.97
C ASN A 617 -15.66 -26.14 0.85
N TYR A 618 -15.98 -24.96 0.30
CA TYR A 618 -16.79 -24.74 -0.90
C TYR A 618 -17.89 -25.79 -1.15
N ARG A 619 -19.01 -25.63 -0.47
CA ARG A 619 -20.17 -26.51 -0.61
C ARG A 619 -21.15 -25.98 -1.64
N ILE A 620 -21.56 -26.87 -2.53
CA ILE A 620 -22.62 -26.66 -3.51
C ILE A 620 -23.82 -27.49 -3.03
N VAL A 621 -24.96 -26.83 -2.83
CA VAL A 621 -26.20 -27.48 -2.42
C VAL A 621 -27.24 -27.31 -3.52
N SER A 622 -27.83 -28.43 -3.94
CA SER A 622 -28.98 -28.44 -4.84
C SER A 622 -29.83 -29.68 -4.57
N GLY A 623 -31.14 -29.51 -4.54
CA GLY A 623 -32.07 -30.57 -4.17
C GLY A 623 -31.76 -31.16 -2.79
N ASN A 624 -31.64 -32.49 -2.70
CA ASN A 624 -31.45 -33.24 -1.46
C ASN A 624 -29.99 -33.51 -1.08
N PHE A 625 -29.01 -32.99 -1.83
CA PHE A 625 -27.60 -33.28 -1.58
C PHE A 625 -26.76 -32.00 -1.45
N GLY A 626 -25.71 -32.10 -0.63
CA GLY A 626 -24.57 -31.20 -0.67
C GLY A 626 -23.36 -31.93 -1.23
N THR A 627 -22.62 -31.26 -2.11
CA THR A 627 -21.32 -31.70 -2.61
C THR A 627 -20.28 -30.65 -2.26
N PHE A 628 -19.10 -31.06 -1.81
CA PHE A 628 -18.12 -30.10 -1.29
C PHE A 628 -16.69 -30.62 -1.35
N TRP A 629 -15.74 -29.69 -1.38
CA TRP A 629 -14.30 -30.00 -1.33
C TRP A 629 -13.86 -30.14 0.12
N ARG A 630 -13.20 -31.23 0.49
CA ARG A 630 -12.65 -31.42 1.83
C ARG A 630 -11.13 -31.55 1.79
N GLN A 631 -10.42 -30.71 2.52
CA GLN A 631 -8.97 -30.82 2.74
C GLN A 631 -8.76 -31.17 4.21
N ASP A 632 -8.19 -32.34 4.50
CA ASP A 632 -8.05 -32.86 5.87
C ASP A 632 -6.62 -32.77 6.42
N GLY A 633 -5.77 -31.99 5.75
CA GLY A 633 -4.33 -31.89 6.02
C GLY A 633 -3.47 -32.89 5.27
N SER A 634 -4.02 -34.00 4.75
CA SER A 634 -3.28 -35.00 3.98
C SER A 634 -3.78 -35.16 2.55
N ARG A 635 -5.09 -35.04 2.32
CA ARG A 635 -5.72 -35.22 1.01
C ARG A 635 -6.81 -34.19 0.75
N LEU A 636 -7.05 -33.91 -0.53
CA LEU A 636 -8.19 -33.14 -1.01
C LEU A 636 -9.23 -34.10 -1.59
N TYR A 637 -10.45 -34.10 -1.08
CA TYR A 637 -11.54 -34.98 -1.52
C TYR A 637 -12.69 -34.19 -2.14
N LEU A 638 -13.37 -34.78 -3.11
CA LEU A 638 -14.75 -34.42 -3.46
C LEU A 638 -15.70 -35.28 -2.60
N MET A 639 -16.45 -34.64 -1.70
CA MET A 639 -17.33 -35.30 -0.73
C MET A 639 -18.81 -35.05 -1.04
N LEU A 640 -19.66 -36.00 -0.66
CA LEU A 640 -21.12 -35.94 -0.82
C LEU A 640 -21.81 -36.20 0.51
N THR A 641 -22.96 -35.58 0.75
CA THR A 641 -23.81 -35.83 1.93
C THR A 641 -24.72 -37.04 1.73
N ASN A 642 -25.38 -37.47 2.81
CA ASN A 642 -26.57 -38.29 2.68
C ASN A 642 -27.72 -37.47 2.07
N SER A 643 -28.69 -38.14 1.45
CA SER A 643 -29.91 -37.50 0.95
C SER A 643 -30.71 -36.89 2.11
N GLY A 644 -31.07 -35.61 2.01
CA GLY A 644 -31.80 -34.86 3.05
C GLY A 644 -30.91 -34.26 4.15
N ASP A 645 -29.58 -34.38 4.02
CA ASP A 645 -28.61 -33.79 4.95
C ASP A 645 -27.65 -32.82 4.22
N GLN A 646 -28.20 -31.93 3.40
CA GLN A 646 -27.46 -31.11 2.44
C GLN A 646 -26.34 -30.27 3.06
N TYR A 647 -26.51 -29.85 4.31
CA TYR A 647 -25.55 -28.99 5.03
C TYR A 647 -24.74 -29.76 6.08
N GLY A 648 -25.00 -31.06 6.28
CA GLY A 648 -24.33 -31.87 7.29
C GLY A 648 -23.07 -32.58 6.81
N GLY A 649 -22.84 -33.76 7.40
CA GLY A 649 -21.61 -34.54 7.24
C GLY A 649 -21.49 -35.21 5.87
N TYR A 650 -20.30 -35.74 5.57
CA TYR A 650 -20.10 -36.56 4.37
C TYR A 650 -20.51 -38.02 4.60
N ASN A 651 -20.98 -38.67 3.54
CA ASN A 651 -21.30 -40.10 3.50
C ASN A 651 -20.03 -40.95 3.25
N SER A 652 -20.18 -42.23 2.94
CA SER A 652 -19.07 -43.17 2.69
C SER A 652 -18.49 -43.12 1.27
N LEU A 653 -19.07 -42.36 0.34
CA LEU A 653 -18.62 -42.31 -1.05
C LEU A 653 -17.36 -41.44 -1.20
N ARG A 654 -16.40 -41.90 -2.00
CA ARG A 654 -15.13 -41.20 -2.31
C ARG A 654 -14.90 -41.15 -3.81
N PRO A 655 -15.70 -40.41 -4.58
CA PRO A 655 -15.63 -40.41 -6.03
C PRO A 655 -14.26 -39.96 -6.55
N PHE A 656 -13.65 -38.97 -5.90
CA PHE A 656 -12.35 -38.41 -6.28
C PHE A 656 -11.61 -37.89 -5.05
N TYR A 657 -10.29 -38.13 -4.99
CA TYR A 657 -9.40 -37.45 -4.07
C TYR A 657 -7.98 -37.29 -4.63
N VAL A 658 -7.21 -36.35 -4.08
CA VAL A 658 -5.81 -36.10 -4.41
C VAL A 658 -4.98 -36.19 -3.13
N ASP A 659 -3.89 -36.93 -3.17
CA ASP A 659 -2.92 -36.95 -2.09
C ASP A 659 -2.04 -35.69 -2.15
N LEU A 660 -2.03 -34.87 -1.08
CA LEU A 660 -1.38 -33.56 -1.12
C LEU A 660 0.15 -33.63 -1.13
N ALA A 661 0.73 -34.70 -0.60
CA ALA A 661 2.18 -34.87 -0.56
C ALA A 661 2.74 -35.28 -1.92
N THR A 662 1.97 -36.09 -2.68
CA THR A 662 2.42 -36.66 -3.96
C THR A 662 1.77 -36.04 -5.19
N GLY A 663 0.65 -35.33 -5.02
CA GLY A 663 -0.16 -34.80 -6.12
C GLY A 663 -0.98 -35.87 -6.86
N ASN A 664 -0.96 -37.12 -6.40
CA ASN A 664 -1.59 -38.24 -7.11
C ASN A 664 -3.13 -38.19 -6.99
N PRO A 665 -3.87 -38.11 -8.11
CA PRO A 665 -5.32 -38.22 -8.09
C PRO A 665 -5.77 -39.69 -8.05
N VAL A 666 -6.82 -39.98 -7.30
CA VAL A 666 -7.48 -41.28 -7.21
C VAL A 666 -8.97 -41.09 -7.44
N MET A 667 -9.52 -41.90 -8.35
CA MET A 667 -10.96 -42.00 -8.59
C MET A 667 -11.44 -43.40 -8.24
N SER A 668 -12.46 -43.51 -7.39
CA SER A 668 -12.93 -44.84 -6.94
C SER A 668 -13.67 -45.62 -8.03
N GLN A 669 -14.35 -44.93 -8.95
CA GLN A 669 -15.05 -45.54 -10.07
C GLN A 669 -14.95 -44.60 -11.28
N LEU A 670 -14.58 -45.16 -12.43
CA LEU A 670 -14.50 -44.45 -13.71
C LEU A 670 -15.32 -45.23 -14.74
N ALA A 671 -16.47 -44.68 -15.13
CA ALA A 671 -17.31 -45.24 -16.18
C ALA A 671 -16.91 -44.63 -17.52
N LEU A 672 -15.99 -45.29 -18.23
CA LEU A 672 -15.50 -44.85 -19.54
C LEU A 672 -16.43 -45.37 -20.64
N THR A 673 -16.92 -44.46 -21.47
CA THR A 673 -17.70 -44.78 -22.68
C THR A 673 -16.81 -44.93 -23.91
N ASP A 674 -15.60 -44.37 -23.89
CA ASP A 674 -14.60 -44.48 -24.96
C ASP A 674 -13.22 -44.78 -24.35
N TYR A 675 -12.58 -45.84 -24.87
CA TYR A 675 -11.27 -46.33 -24.44
C TYR A 675 -10.15 -46.03 -25.44
N ASN A 676 -10.46 -45.39 -26.57
CA ASN A 676 -9.53 -45.19 -27.69
C ASN A 676 -8.28 -44.36 -27.34
N ASN A 677 -8.34 -43.58 -26.26
CA ASN A 677 -7.26 -42.69 -25.80
C ASN A 677 -6.46 -43.23 -24.61
N PHE A 678 -6.71 -44.47 -24.15
CA PHE A 678 -5.88 -45.11 -23.14
C PHE A 678 -4.66 -45.79 -23.78
N ASP A 679 -3.47 -45.52 -23.23
CA ASP A 679 -2.21 -46.15 -23.63
C ASP A 679 -2.34 -47.69 -23.61
N ALA A 680 -1.82 -48.36 -24.64
CA ALA A 680 -1.89 -49.81 -24.87
C ALA A 680 -1.27 -50.68 -23.75
N ARG A 681 -0.67 -50.05 -22.73
CA ARG A 681 -0.18 -50.70 -21.51
C ARG A 681 -1.27 -51.04 -20.48
N TYR A 682 -2.50 -50.55 -20.66
CA TYR A 682 -3.64 -50.85 -19.78
C TYR A 682 -4.58 -51.85 -20.42
N TYR A 683 -4.54 -53.10 -19.94
CA TYR A 683 -5.45 -54.15 -20.41
C TYR A 683 -6.82 -54.02 -19.73
N THR A 684 -7.91 -54.08 -20.51
CA THR A 684 -9.25 -54.25 -19.93
C THR A 684 -9.30 -55.58 -19.15
N LYS A 685 -10.15 -55.70 -18.14
CA LYS A 685 -10.32 -56.95 -17.38
C LYS A 685 -10.57 -58.14 -18.34
N THR A 686 -11.41 -57.92 -19.35
CA THR A 686 -11.69 -58.88 -20.42
C THR A 686 -10.46 -59.22 -21.28
N LEU A 687 -9.60 -58.24 -21.60
CA LEU A 687 -8.38 -58.48 -22.37
C LEU A 687 -7.31 -59.20 -21.53
N ALA A 688 -7.13 -58.82 -20.27
CA ALA A 688 -6.24 -59.51 -19.34
C ALA A 688 -6.68 -60.97 -19.08
N GLU A 689 -7.98 -61.20 -18.93
CA GLU A 689 -8.57 -62.53 -18.76
C GLU A 689 -8.50 -63.40 -20.03
N SER A 690 -8.38 -62.80 -21.22
CA SER A 690 -8.29 -63.53 -22.50
C SER A 690 -6.88 -63.69 -23.07
N THR A 691 -5.91 -62.84 -22.68
CA THR A 691 -4.51 -62.90 -23.18
C THR A 691 -3.52 -63.52 -22.20
N PHE A 692 -3.80 -63.51 -20.90
CA PHE A 692 -3.00 -64.24 -19.90
C PHE A 692 -3.78 -65.47 -19.44
N GLN A 693 -3.11 -66.63 -19.31
CA GLN A 693 -3.77 -67.86 -18.87
C GLN A 693 -4.47 -67.63 -17.51
N PRO A 694 -5.80 -67.77 -17.42
CA PRO A 694 -6.53 -67.50 -16.20
C PRO A 694 -6.08 -68.47 -15.10
N LYS A 695 -5.97 -67.96 -13.86
CA LYS A 695 -5.59 -68.73 -12.67
C LYS A 695 -6.56 -69.90 -12.48
N GLY A 696 -6.16 -71.10 -12.92
CA GLY A 696 -7.01 -72.30 -12.99
C GLY A 696 -6.87 -73.11 -14.28
N SER A 697 -6.22 -72.56 -15.33
CA SER A 697 -5.89 -73.29 -16.58
C SER A 697 -4.49 -73.92 -16.59
N TYR A 698 -3.83 -74.03 -15.43
CA TYR A 698 -2.59 -74.79 -15.31
C TYR A 698 -2.90 -76.29 -15.32
N GLY A 699 -2.02 -77.09 -15.93
CA GLY A 699 -2.05 -78.53 -15.80
C GLY A 699 -2.08 -78.99 -14.34
N LYS A 700 -2.71 -80.14 -14.05
CA LYS A 700 -2.76 -80.72 -12.70
C LYS A 700 -1.33 -80.82 -12.15
N PRO A 701 -1.08 -80.41 -10.88
CA PRO A 701 0.25 -80.41 -10.32
C PRO A 701 0.86 -81.82 -10.34
N ASN A 702 2.11 -81.92 -10.77
CA ASN A 702 2.87 -83.16 -10.72
C ASN A 702 3.12 -83.56 -9.27
N THR A 703 3.07 -84.86 -8.96
CA THR A 703 3.42 -85.38 -7.64
C THR A 703 4.75 -86.12 -7.69
N TYR A 704 5.48 -86.14 -6.58
CA TYR A 704 6.75 -86.85 -6.48
C TYR A 704 6.92 -87.41 -5.06
N GLY A 705 7.80 -88.39 -4.90
CA GLY A 705 8.19 -88.92 -3.61
C GLY A 705 9.64 -89.39 -3.63
N ILE A 706 10.35 -89.17 -2.53
CA ILE A 706 11.72 -89.65 -2.31
C ILE A 706 11.73 -90.37 -0.98
N SER A 707 12.18 -91.62 -0.96
CA SER A 707 12.31 -92.42 0.26
C SER A 707 13.52 -93.33 0.14
N GLY A 708 14.51 -93.12 1.01
CA GLY A 708 15.80 -93.82 0.95
C GLY A 708 16.48 -93.63 -0.41
N ASN A 709 16.89 -94.72 -1.03
CA ASN A 709 17.57 -94.72 -2.33
C ASN A 709 16.61 -94.84 -3.53
N VAL A 710 15.33 -94.48 -3.35
CA VAL A 710 14.32 -94.56 -4.41
C VAL A 710 13.56 -93.24 -4.51
N MET A 711 13.34 -92.77 -5.74
CA MET A 711 12.54 -91.61 -6.07
C MET A 711 11.51 -91.94 -7.14
N TRP A 712 10.38 -91.25 -7.12
CA TRP A 712 9.40 -91.31 -8.20
C TRP A 712 8.80 -89.94 -8.46
N TRP A 713 8.36 -89.74 -9.70
CA TRP A 713 7.65 -88.57 -10.18
C TRP A 713 6.45 -89.04 -11.01
N LYS A 714 5.30 -88.39 -10.84
CA LYS A 714 4.08 -88.61 -11.60
C LYS A 714 3.59 -87.30 -12.21
N CYS A 715 3.39 -87.31 -13.52
CA CYS A 715 2.76 -86.20 -14.20
C CYS A 715 1.28 -86.10 -13.81
N GLY A 716 0.84 -84.92 -13.34
CA GLY A 716 -0.55 -84.71 -12.94
C GLY A 716 -1.54 -84.78 -14.11
N ASP A 717 -1.12 -84.34 -15.30
CA ASP A 717 -1.96 -84.33 -16.51
C ASP A 717 -1.97 -85.67 -17.24
N THR A 718 -0.77 -86.22 -17.50
CA THR A 718 -0.65 -87.43 -18.32
C THR A 718 -0.68 -88.71 -17.47
N GLY A 719 -0.53 -88.62 -16.15
CA GLY A 719 -0.45 -89.79 -15.27
C GLY A 719 0.80 -90.65 -15.47
N VAL A 720 1.73 -90.26 -16.35
CA VAL A 720 3.02 -90.93 -16.55
C VAL A 720 3.81 -90.90 -15.26
N ILE A 721 4.31 -92.04 -14.85
CA ILE A 721 5.13 -92.23 -13.67
C ILE A 721 6.54 -92.61 -14.13
N ARG A 722 7.55 -91.96 -13.56
CA ARG A 722 8.95 -92.35 -13.66
C ARG A 722 9.44 -92.66 -12.26
N ILE A 723 10.03 -93.83 -12.08
CA ILE A 723 10.59 -94.30 -10.81
C ILE A 723 12.06 -94.60 -11.06
N SER A 724 12.93 -94.21 -10.14
CA SER A 724 14.34 -94.59 -10.17
C SER A 724 14.83 -94.92 -8.78
N GLY A 725 15.76 -95.87 -8.67
CA GLY A 725 16.34 -96.20 -7.38
C GLY A 725 17.47 -97.21 -7.43
N VAL A 726 18.03 -97.46 -6.24
CA VAL A 726 19.08 -98.45 -6.03
C VAL A 726 18.57 -99.59 -5.14
N THR A 727 18.77 -100.84 -5.56
CA THR A 727 18.41 -102.02 -4.80
C THR A 727 19.63 -102.92 -4.61
N ALA A 728 20.00 -103.18 -3.36
CA ALA A 728 21.17 -103.99 -3.02
C ALA A 728 20.85 -105.49 -2.97
N ASN A 729 21.88 -106.31 -3.19
CA ASN A 729 21.84 -107.78 -3.01
C ASN A 729 20.74 -108.50 -3.80
N VAL A 730 20.40 -108.02 -5.01
CA VAL A 730 19.41 -108.68 -5.87
C VAL A 730 20.04 -109.95 -6.44
N SER A 731 19.51 -111.12 -6.07
CA SER A 731 19.94 -112.41 -6.59
C SER A 731 19.59 -112.57 -8.07
N ASN A 732 20.27 -113.48 -8.77
CA ASN A 732 19.87 -113.90 -10.11
C ASN A 732 18.44 -114.47 -10.08
N SER A 733 17.59 -113.98 -10.97
CA SER A 733 16.13 -114.19 -10.98
C SER A 733 15.36 -113.52 -9.84
N GLY A 734 16.03 -112.74 -8.99
CA GLY A 734 15.45 -111.98 -7.88
C GLY A 734 14.50 -110.89 -8.37
N ARG A 735 13.44 -110.65 -7.59
CA ARG A 735 12.40 -109.68 -7.89
C ARG A 735 12.73 -108.33 -7.25
N VAL A 736 12.65 -107.27 -8.04
CA VAL A 736 12.76 -105.88 -7.61
C VAL A 736 11.38 -105.26 -7.67
N ALA A 737 10.86 -104.82 -6.53
CA ALA A 737 9.54 -104.20 -6.43
C ALA A 737 9.60 -102.68 -6.64
N PHE A 738 8.60 -102.15 -7.33
CA PHE A 738 8.40 -100.71 -7.44
C PHE A 738 7.74 -100.18 -6.16
N PRO A 739 8.19 -99.02 -5.62
CA PRO A 739 7.57 -98.37 -4.47
C PRO A 739 6.17 -97.80 -4.78
N LEU A 740 5.85 -97.64 -6.07
CA LEU A 740 4.57 -97.18 -6.56
C LEU A 740 4.17 -98.06 -7.74
N THR A 741 3.02 -98.72 -7.63
CA THR A 741 2.47 -99.54 -8.72
C THR A 741 2.10 -98.66 -9.91
N PHE A 742 2.54 -99.02 -11.10
CA PHE A 742 2.06 -98.40 -12.33
C PHE A 742 0.58 -98.79 -12.55
N PRO A 743 -0.37 -97.85 -12.61
CA PRO A 743 -1.79 -98.17 -12.68
C PRO A 743 -2.19 -99.08 -13.85
N ASN A 744 -1.53 -98.98 -15.00
CA ASN A 744 -1.86 -99.79 -16.18
C ASN A 744 -0.70 -100.71 -16.60
N LYS A 745 0.48 -100.16 -16.89
CA LYS A 745 1.64 -100.92 -17.38
C LYS A 745 2.96 -100.20 -17.14
N CYS A 746 4.00 -100.96 -16.85
CA CYS A 746 5.39 -100.50 -16.98
C CYS A 746 5.85 -100.70 -18.43
N PHE A 747 6.20 -99.60 -19.12
CA PHE A 747 6.61 -99.62 -20.52
C PHE A 747 8.09 -99.93 -20.68
N SER A 748 8.93 -99.47 -19.75
CA SER A 748 10.37 -99.58 -19.83
C SER A 748 10.96 -99.77 -18.45
N VAL A 749 11.92 -100.69 -18.35
CA VAL A 749 12.82 -100.82 -17.21
C VAL A 749 14.23 -100.92 -17.74
N VAL A 750 15.11 -100.07 -17.21
CA VAL A 750 16.54 -100.16 -17.43
C VAL A 750 17.17 -100.37 -16.06
N ALA A 751 17.92 -101.47 -15.91
CA ALA A 751 18.70 -101.74 -14.71
C ALA A 751 20.17 -101.89 -15.08
N ASN A 752 21.04 -101.32 -14.27
CA ASN A 752 22.48 -101.39 -14.42
C ASN A 752 23.13 -101.72 -13.06
N ARG A 753 24.33 -102.30 -13.07
CA ARG A 753 25.05 -102.57 -11.82
C ARG A 753 25.52 -101.25 -11.19
N ASN A 754 25.34 -101.12 -9.88
CA ASN A 754 25.73 -99.90 -9.15
C ASN A 754 27.17 -100.02 -8.64
N HIS A 755 28.11 -99.31 -9.28
CA HIS A 755 29.49 -99.05 -8.83
C HIS A 755 30.41 -100.28 -8.62
N GLU A 756 30.78 -100.99 -9.70
CA GLU A 756 31.89 -101.96 -9.69
C GLU A 756 32.74 -101.86 -10.96
N SER A 757 34.07 -101.90 -10.81
CA SER A 757 35.03 -101.99 -11.92
C SER A 757 35.32 -103.45 -12.25
N GLY A 758 34.89 -103.93 -13.43
CA GLY A 758 35.63 -105.00 -14.12
C GLY A 758 35.00 -106.38 -14.36
N ASP A 759 33.67 -106.56 -14.38
CA ASP A 759 33.07 -107.84 -14.83
C ASP A 759 31.97 -107.66 -15.90
N SER A 760 32.17 -108.29 -17.07
CA SER A 760 31.34 -108.19 -18.28
C SER A 760 30.04 -109.01 -18.24
N ALA A 761 29.41 -109.15 -17.08
CA ALA A 761 28.17 -109.90 -16.94
C ALA A 761 26.98 -109.04 -17.40
N ALA A 762 26.38 -109.38 -18.55
CA ALA A 762 25.15 -108.74 -19.02
C ALA A 762 24.02 -108.92 -17.99
N MET A 763 23.36 -107.83 -17.64
CA MET A 763 22.20 -107.80 -16.75
C MET A 763 20.96 -107.45 -17.56
N GLN A 764 19.93 -108.28 -17.46
CA GLN A 764 18.71 -108.09 -18.24
C GLN A 764 17.48 -108.12 -17.33
N PRO A 765 16.74 -107.00 -17.22
CA PRO A 765 15.39 -107.00 -16.68
C PRO A 765 14.48 -107.89 -17.53
N TYR A 766 13.70 -108.74 -16.88
CA TYR A 766 12.70 -109.58 -17.53
C TYR A 766 11.49 -109.76 -16.60
N SER A 767 10.39 -110.29 -17.14
CA SER A 767 9.11 -110.41 -16.40
C SER A 767 8.68 -109.09 -15.73
N VAL A 768 8.76 -107.99 -16.49
CA VAL A 768 8.36 -106.66 -16.04
C VAL A 768 6.83 -106.60 -15.99
N ASP A 769 6.28 -106.24 -14.82
CA ASP A 769 4.86 -105.98 -14.62
C ASP A 769 4.64 -104.62 -13.93
N THR A 770 3.41 -104.31 -13.51
CA THR A 770 3.06 -103.02 -12.91
C THR A 770 3.66 -102.78 -11.53
N THR A 771 4.16 -103.82 -10.87
CA THR A 771 4.65 -103.80 -9.49
C THR A 771 6.15 -104.07 -9.38
N GLY A 772 6.82 -104.47 -10.46
CA GLY A 772 8.26 -104.69 -10.44
C GLY A 772 8.80 -105.43 -11.65
N PHE A 773 10.02 -105.91 -11.54
CA PHE A 773 10.69 -106.74 -12.56
C PHE A 773 11.62 -107.76 -11.92
N ASN A 774 11.95 -108.83 -12.65
CA ASN A 774 12.99 -109.77 -12.27
C ASN A 774 14.29 -109.43 -12.98
N LEU A 775 15.42 -109.74 -12.33
CA LEU A 775 16.74 -109.45 -12.86
C LEU A 775 17.48 -110.74 -13.21
N ARG A 776 17.90 -110.88 -14.47
CA ARG A 776 18.82 -111.94 -14.87
C ARG A 776 20.25 -111.40 -14.85
N ILE A 777 21.16 -112.14 -14.21
CA ILE A 777 22.59 -111.85 -14.10
C ILE A 777 23.34 -112.97 -14.83
N ALA A 778 24.02 -112.65 -15.93
CA ALA A 778 24.87 -113.61 -16.63
C ALA A 778 25.98 -114.12 -15.69
N GLY A 779 26.07 -115.43 -15.47
CA GLY A 779 27.02 -116.05 -14.52
C GLY A 779 26.46 -116.35 -13.12
N GLY A 780 25.24 -115.90 -12.79
CA GLY A 780 24.63 -116.12 -11.47
C GLY A 780 25.07 -115.11 -10.38
N GLY A 781 24.70 -115.36 -9.12
CA GLY A 781 25.11 -114.52 -7.97
C GLY A 781 24.11 -113.44 -7.54
N THR A 782 24.57 -112.46 -6.76
CA THR A 782 23.82 -111.29 -6.26
C THR A 782 24.51 -109.99 -6.66
N ALA A 783 23.75 -108.95 -7.03
CA ALA A 783 24.30 -107.64 -7.39
C ALA A 783 23.48 -106.49 -6.81
N THR A 784 24.14 -105.37 -6.51
CA THR A 784 23.47 -104.09 -6.26
C THR A 784 23.22 -103.40 -7.60
N ILE A 785 21.98 -102.99 -7.84
CA ILE A 785 21.56 -102.37 -9.11
C ILE A 785 21.05 -100.96 -8.92
N THR A 786 21.27 -100.12 -9.92
CA THR A 786 20.56 -98.86 -10.13
C THR A 786 19.60 -99.04 -11.29
N TRP A 787 18.35 -98.65 -11.14
CA TRP A 787 17.32 -98.86 -12.15
C TRP A 787 16.42 -97.65 -12.32
N ILE A 788 15.82 -97.55 -13.51
CA ILE A 788 14.79 -96.59 -13.87
C ILE A 788 13.66 -97.37 -14.52
N ALA A 789 12.42 -97.12 -14.07
CA ALA A 789 11.21 -97.68 -14.62
C ALA A 789 10.25 -96.56 -15.02
N GLU A 790 9.64 -96.68 -16.20
CA GLU A 790 8.66 -95.72 -16.71
C GLU A 790 7.38 -96.43 -17.12
N GLY A 791 6.25 -95.87 -16.74
CA GLY A 791 4.95 -96.49 -16.91
C GLY A 791 3.81 -95.51 -16.73
N ARG A 792 2.58 -96.00 -16.90
CA ARG A 792 1.35 -95.26 -16.63
C ARG A 792 0.28 -96.20 -16.12
#